data_AF-A0A1W5D9I4-F1
#
_entry.id   AF-A0A1W5D9I4-F1
#
_cell.length_a   1.000
_cell.length_b   1.000
_cell.length_c   1.000
_cell.angle_alpha   90.00
_cell.angle_beta   90.00
_cell.angle_gamma   90.00
#
_symmetry.space_group_name_H-M   'P 1'
#
loop_
_entity.id
_entity.type
_entity.pdbx_description
1 polymer ?
#
loop_
_entity_poly.entity_id
_entity_poly.type
_entity_poly.pdbx_seq_one_letter_code
_entity_poly.pdbx_strand_id
1 'polypeptide(L)'
;MDGALPAPPQSPKGYEPIVQELKDKIHFSGWSGRFNEAITTAHQSGIVEMQSTKTLQDYLGFINSLLRWVPSESWQGKDIYNDLCKFYFVFDQASVKDLQSPIQPEDKEDKLTWISDWLVRYAIEMGKFLDTPESITEKSLASFKNSPSYNMDDYIEPRGGWRTFNELFARNFKPGYRPIAAIADQSVIVSPADSTFDGQWEIRADSGVTIKNMHWKISELLDGSPYKDRFTNGIFMHAFLGPNDYHRQHAPVGGVVVEARVIPGQVYLEVIPDDDNTGLKLHRKFFDAPDNAGYQFSQARGLVVLDTKIGLVAVLPIGMAQVSSVILSVEKGTTLRKGEELSYFQFGGSDIILVFEARSNNAKRAAIDNFIATESPIALQGVLNNIGANGAKVPGAASGVVVASPSKSNPDYFYSWTRDSALTFKMLVDTSIAGNFGLQSEIENYISAQAKIQTVSNPSGGLSTGGLGEPKFGVNETAFTGPWGRPQRDGPALRATALIAYSRWLIANGYTSTVSPITWHIIQNDLAYVEQYWNKTGFDLWEEVDGSSFFTIAVQHRALVEGTCPANPAILLGSFWNGGSILANINDNNARSGEDANTLLGSIHTFDPAANCDDSTFQPCSAKALANHKVLTDSFRSIYAINSGIAEGTAIAVGRYPEDVYQGGNPWYINTLAAAELLYDALYQWNRLGSLTVTTTSLPFFRDFSPSITPGTYPSSSPAYTSLPQPSKPTPTATSPSSRTVARRAGQVPASWDASSANAVPKACAATSANAPYATATNTVFPTGQTSGSPACPTASSVAVTFNELESTTYGENVFVVGSVTQLGSWDPANTVPLQANGYSSAYPLWSVTVALPAGTTFQYKYLKKEVGGGVVWESDPNRQFTVPRSCATTTTENDVWR
;
A
#
# COMPACT_ATOMS: atom_id res chain seq x y z
N MET A 1 -14.86 -23.97 -53.12
CA MET A 1 -14.87 -23.11 -54.31
C MET A 1 -13.52 -22.44 -54.35
N ASP A 2 -12.80 -22.65 -55.45
CA ASP A 2 -11.43 -22.20 -55.66
C ASP A 2 -11.32 -20.67 -55.56
N GLY A 3 -10.52 -20.20 -54.60
CA GLY A 3 -10.07 -18.82 -54.50
C GLY A 3 -8.54 -18.82 -54.50
N ALA A 4 -7.95 -18.70 -55.68
CA ALA A 4 -6.51 -18.52 -55.84
C ALA A 4 -6.07 -17.27 -55.04
N LEU A 5 -4.95 -17.39 -54.32
CA LEU A 5 -4.26 -16.24 -53.73
C LEU A 5 -4.01 -15.18 -54.83
N PRO A 6 -4.25 -13.89 -54.56
CA PRO A 6 -4.01 -12.85 -55.55
C PRO A 6 -2.54 -12.90 -55.98
N ALA A 7 -2.31 -12.84 -57.29
CA ALA A 7 -0.96 -12.74 -57.86
C ALA A 7 -0.27 -11.47 -57.29
N PRO A 8 1.03 -11.52 -56.99
CA PRO A 8 1.77 -10.35 -56.54
C PRO A 8 1.63 -9.22 -57.57
N PRO A 9 1.52 -7.95 -57.13
CA PRO A 9 1.44 -6.82 -58.04
C PRO A 9 2.64 -6.82 -58.99
N GLN A 10 2.40 -6.62 -60.29
CA GLN A 10 3.48 -6.43 -61.26
C GLN A 10 4.35 -5.25 -60.81
N SER A 11 5.67 -5.48 -60.75
CA SER A 11 6.62 -4.47 -60.30
C SER A 11 6.45 -3.18 -61.10
N PRO A 12 6.35 -2.01 -60.45
CA PRO A 12 6.49 -0.73 -61.14
C PRO A 12 7.83 -0.70 -61.91
N LYS A 13 7.92 0.14 -62.94
CA LYS A 13 9.19 0.42 -63.62
C LYS A 13 10.14 1.16 -62.66
N GLY A 14 10.72 0.47 -61.67
CA GLY A 14 11.64 1.02 -60.66
C GLY A 14 11.10 1.01 -59.22
N TYR A 15 12.01 1.16 -58.25
CA TYR A 15 11.69 1.37 -56.84
C TYR A 15 11.38 2.86 -56.57
N GLU A 16 10.49 3.14 -55.62
CA GLU A 16 10.30 4.48 -55.05
C GLU A 16 11.64 5.03 -54.53
N PRO A 17 11.89 6.35 -54.58
CA PRO A 17 13.21 6.93 -54.29
C PRO A 17 13.80 6.48 -52.95
N ILE A 18 13.00 6.40 -51.89
CA ILE A 18 13.47 6.00 -50.56
C ILE A 18 13.85 4.51 -50.47
N VAL A 19 13.19 3.62 -51.23
CA VAL A 19 13.55 2.20 -51.28
C VAL A 19 14.75 1.98 -52.19
N GLN A 20 14.85 2.74 -53.28
CA GLN A 20 16.03 2.76 -54.13
C GLN A 20 17.27 3.21 -53.34
N GLU A 21 17.13 4.21 -52.46
CA GLU A 21 18.19 4.66 -51.56
C GLU A 21 18.69 3.53 -50.63
N LEU A 22 17.77 2.76 -50.01
CA LEU A 22 18.16 1.60 -49.19
C LEU A 22 18.88 0.54 -50.01
N LYS A 23 18.36 0.21 -51.21
CA LYS A 23 18.98 -0.77 -52.10
C LYS A 23 20.41 -0.37 -52.45
N ASP A 24 20.61 0.89 -52.82
CA ASP A 24 21.93 1.42 -53.17
C ASP A 24 22.85 1.41 -51.94
N LYS A 25 22.33 1.81 -50.76
CA LYS A 25 23.10 1.74 -49.51
C LYS A 25 23.54 0.31 -49.17
N ILE A 26 22.66 -0.67 -49.30
CA ILE A 26 22.97 -2.09 -49.04
C ILE A 26 24.09 -2.55 -49.97
N HIS A 27 24.02 -2.19 -51.25
CA HIS A 27 25.04 -2.54 -52.24
C HIS A 27 26.39 -1.86 -51.95
N PHE A 28 26.41 -0.53 -51.82
CA PHE A 28 27.66 0.23 -51.66
C PHE A 28 28.34 0.04 -50.31
N SER A 29 27.59 -0.34 -49.26
CA SER A 29 28.15 -0.59 -47.92
C SER A 29 28.54 -2.06 -47.71
N GLY A 30 28.36 -2.93 -48.71
CA GLY A 30 28.66 -4.36 -48.60
C GLY A 30 27.70 -5.15 -47.70
N TRP A 31 26.49 -4.63 -47.44
CA TRP A 31 25.52 -5.25 -46.53
C TRP A 31 24.65 -6.35 -47.18
N SER A 32 24.82 -6.61 -48.48
CA SER A 32 24.04 -7.62 -49.21
C SER A 32 24.08 -9.00 -48.54
N GLY A 33 25.24 -9.43 -48.03
CA GLY A 33 25.36 -10.71 -47.31
C GLY A 33 24.50 -10.74 -46.03
N ARG A 34 24.57 -9.65 -45.25
CA ARG A 34 23.85 -9.46 -43.99
C ARG A 34 22.34 -9.53 -44.16
N PHE A 35 21.81 -8.81 -45.16
CA PHE A 35 20.38 -8.80 -45.46
C PHE A 35 19.89 -10.13 -46.06
N ASN A 36 20.69 -10.79 -46.91
CA ASN A 36 20.31 -12.12 -47.42
C ASN A 36 20.27 -13.17 -46.30
N GLU A 37 21.19 -13.09 -45.33
CA GLU A 37 21.17 -13.92 -44.12
C GLU A 37 19.91 -13.64 -43.29
N ALA A 38 19.60 -12.37 -43.01
CA ALA A 38 18.38 -11.99 -42.29
C ALA A 38 17.12 -12.54 -42.96
N ILE A 39 16.99 -12.38 -44.27
CA ILE A 39 15.84 -12.89 -45.03
C ILE A 39 15.77 -14.41 -45.00
N THR A 40 16.92 -15.09 -45.08
CA THR A 40 16.98 -16.55 -44.99
C THR A 40 16.51 -17.03 -43.61
N THR A 41 17.01 -16.43 -42.53
CA THR A 41 16.59 -16.74 -41.16
C THR A 41 15.11 -16.45 -40.96
N ALA A 42 14.64 -15.30 -41.44
CA ALA A 42 13.24 -14.91 -41.34
C ALA A 42 12.32 -15.86 -42.14
N HIS A 43 12.73 -16.34 -43.31
CA HIS A 43 12.01 -17.35 -44.08
C HIS A 43 11.99 -18.73 -43.37
N GLN A 44 13.08 -19.11 -42.73
CA GLN A 44 13.21 -20.37 -41.98
C GLN A 44 12.45 -20.37 -40.66
N SER A 45 11.99 -19.22 -40.17
CA SER A 45 11.18 -19.10 -38.95
C SER A 45 9.90 -19.93 -38.98
N GLY A 46 9.35 -20.23 -40.18
CA GLY A 46 8.09 -20.95 -40.36
C GLY A 46 6.85 -20.07 -40.29
N ILE A 47 6.99 -18.75 -40.13
CA ILE A 47 5.90 -17.78 -40.17
C ILE A 47 5.32 -17.70 -41.58
N VAL A 48 3.99 -17.73 -41.69
CA VAL A 48 3.25 -17.87 -42.95
C VAL A 48 3.51 -16.67 -43.87
N GLU A 49 3.51 -15.48 -43.31
CA GLU A 49 3.68 -14.20 -43.97
C GLU A 49 5.07 -14.05 -44.59
N MET A 50 6.06 -14.81 -44.10
CA MET A 50 7.44 -14.83 -44.61
C MET A 50 7.66 -15.83 -45.76
N GLN A 51 6.69 -16.69 -46.07
CA GLN A 51 6.85 -17.71 -47.13
C GLN A 51 7.09 -17.11 -48.52
N SER A 52 6.56 -15.91 -48.77
CA SER A 52 6.71 -15.20 -50.05
C SER A 52 8.02 -14.42 -50.18
N THR A 53 8.78 -14.25 -49.09
CA THR A 53 9.97 -13.39 -49.04
C THR A 53 11.22 -14.25 -48.97
N LYS A 54 11.80 -14.59 -50.12
CA LYS A 54 12.94 -15.54 -50.21
C LYS A 54 14.26 -14.86 -50.52
N THR A 55 14.20 -13.70 -51.15
CA THR A 55 15.37 -12.95 -51.62
C THR A 55 15.31 -11.50 -51.17
N LEU A 56 16.46 -10.81 -51.19
CA LEU A 56 16.51 -9.36 -50.99
C LEU A 56 15.60 -8.61 -51.97
N GLN A 57 15.46 -9.09 -53.20
CA GLN A 57 14.55 -8.48 -54.17
C GLN A 57 13.08 -8.63 -53.77
N ASP A 58 12.68 -9.78 -53.21
CA ASP A 58 11.31 -9.98 -52.72
C ASP A 58 10.99 -9.04 -51.54
N TYR A 59 11.94 -8.90 -50.61
CA TYR A 59 11.78 -8.00 -49.46
C TYR A 59 11.73 -6.53 -49.87
N LEU A 60 12.65 -6.08 -50.74
CA LEU A 60 12.63 -4.72 -51.30
C LEU A 60 11.35 -4.47 -52.10
N GLY A 61 10.85 -5.46 -52.83
CA GLY A 61 9.57 -5.39 -53.54
C GLY A 61 8.37 -5.24 -52.60
N PHE A 62 8.38 -5.97 -51.48
CA PHE A 62 7.36 -5.88 -50.43
C PHE A 62 7.34 -4.48 -49.81
N ILE A 63 8.46 -3.98 -49.29
CA ILE A 63 8.50 -2.64 -48.66
C ILE A 63 8.19 -1.54 -49.70
N ASN A 64 8.61 -1.70 -50.95
CA ASN A 64 8.23 -0.75 -52.00
C ASN A 64 6.72 -0.70 -52.25
N SER A 65 6.07 -1.85 -52.22
CA SER A 65 4.62 -1.94 -52.39
C SER A 65 3.89 -1.38 -51.18
N LEU A 66 4.43 -1.60 -49.98
CA LEU A 66 3.85 -1.12 -48.72
C LEU A 66 3.79 0.41 -48.63
N LEU A 67 4.73 1.14 -49.24
CA LEU A 67 4.73 2.62 -49.30
C LEU A 67 3.48 3.25 -49.96
N ARG A 68 2.83 2.51 -50.86
CA ARG A 68 1.64 2.97 -51.62
C ARG A 68 0.47 2.01 -51.43
N TRP A 69 0.52 1.20 -50.37
CA TRP A 69 -0.51 0.22 -50.07
C TRP A 69 -1.74 0.90 -49.48
N VAL A 70 -2.91 0.53 -49.98
CA VAL A 70 -4.21 0.96 -49.47
C VAL A 70 -4.61 0.01 -48.34
N PRO A 71 -4.65 0.46 -47.07
CA PRO A 71 -4.87 -0.44 -45.94
C PRO A 71 -6.23 -1.13 -45.99
N SER A 72 -6.27 -2.40 -45.61
CA SER A 72 -7.51 -3.18 -45.52
C SER A 72 -7.36 -4.33 -44.54
N GLU A 73 -8.48 -4.78 -43.97
CA GLU A 73 -8.51 -5.84 -42.96
C GLU A 73 -9.43 -7.00 -43.34
N SER A 74 -9.04 -8.20 -42.97
CA SER A 74 -9.94 -9.34 -42.89
C SER A 74 -10.81 -9.26 -41.64
N TRP A 75 -11.74 -10.20 -41.52
CA TRP A 75 -12.60 -10.33 -40.34
C TRP A 75 -11.81 -10.47 -39.03
N GLN A 76 -10.56 -10.97 -39.08
CA GLN A 76 -9.72 -11.13 -37.88
C GLN A 76 -9.08 -9.82 -37.41
N GLY A 77 -8.93 -8.83 -38.30
CA GLY A 77 -8.34 -7.52 -37.96
C GLY A 77 -6.86 -7.61 -37.57
N LYS A 78 -6.09 -8.45 -38.28
CA LYS A 78 -4.67 -8.73 -38.02
C LYS A 78 -3.76 -8.49 -39.22
N ASP A 79 -4.31 -8.14 -40.39
CA ASP A 79 -3.52 -8.05 -41.61
C ASP A 79 -2.55 -6.87 -41.57
N ILE A 80 -3.05 -5.73 -41.09
CA ILE A 80 -2.23 -4.53 -40.85
C ILE A 80 -1.08 -4.83 -39.88
N TYR A 81 -1.40 -5.42 -38.73
CA TYR A 81 -0.42 -5.80 -37.72
C TYR A 81 0.67 -6.72 -38.30
N ASN A 82 0.26 -7.72 -39.08
CA ASN A 82 1.17 -8.67 -39.71
C ASN A 82 2.09 -8.00 -40.75
N ASP A 83 1.59 -7.03 -41.52
CA ASP A 83 2.42 -6.27 -42.47
C ASP A 83 3.48 -5.41 -41.75
N LEU A 84 3.12 -4.79 -40.61
CA LEU A 84 4.07 -4.04 -39.76
C LEU A 84 5.14 -4.99 -39.18
N CYS A 85 4.72 -6.13 -38.63
CA CYS A 85 5.64 -7.13 -38.11
C CYS A 85 6.58 -7.66 -39.20
N LYS A 86 6.06 -7.98 -40.39
CA LYS A 86 6.86 -8.44 -41.53
C LYS A 86 7.90 -7.40 -41.96
N PHE A 87 7.53 -6.12 -41.94
CA PHE A 87 8.46 -5.04 -42.24
C PHE A 87 9.65 -5.04 -41.26
N TYR A 88 9.38 -5.05 -39.95
CA TYR A 88 10.45 -4.97 -38.94
C TYR A 88 11.20 -6.29 -38.71
N PHE A 89 10.58 -7.43 -38.97
CA PHE A 89 11.17 -8.74 -38.65
C PHE A 89 12.53 -8.96 -39.32
N VAL A 90 12.73 -8.47 -40.54
CA VAL A 90 14.03 -8.55 -41.23
C VAL A 90 15.07 -7.62 -40.61
N PHE A 91 14.68 -6.43 -40.19
CA PHE A 91 15.57 -5.49 -39.51
C PHE A 91 15.95 -5.98 -38.10
N ASP A 92 15.06 -6.71 -37.45
CA ASP A 92 15.26 -7.26 -36.10
C ASP A 92 16.10 -8.56 -36.08
N GLN A 93 16.46 -9.10 -37.24
CA GLN A 93 17.37 -10.25 -37.31
C GLN A 93 18.78 -9.88 -36.87
N ALA A 94 19.46 -10.78 -36.15
CA ALA A 94 20.79 -10.56 -35.59
C ALA A 94 21.84 -10.06 -36.61
N SER A 95 21.74 -10.49 -37.87
CA SER A 95 22.66 -10.06 -38.92
C SER A 95 22.46 -8.62 -39.38
N VAL A 96 21.33 -7.97 -39.08
CA VAL A 96 21.00 -6.58 -39.48
C VAL A 96 20.75 -5.67 -38.27
N LYS A 97 20.36 -6.22 -37.12
CA LYS A 97 19.95 -5.50 -35.92
C LYS A 97 21.00 -4.51 -35.39
N ASP A 98 22.27 -4.88 -35.41
CA ASP A 98 23.42 -4.05 -35.01
C ASP A 98 23.73 -2.89 -35.99
N LEU A 99 23.06 -2.81 -37.15
CA LEU A 99 23.11 -1.64 -38.04
C LEU A 99 22.15 -0.54 -37.59
N GLN A 100 21.19 -0.86 -36.72
CA GLN A 100 20.25 0.09 -36.12
C GLN A 100 20.86 0.76 -34.90
N SER A 101 20.37 1.94 -34.54
CA SER A 101 20.73 2.58 -33.28
C SER A 101 20.34 1.69 -32.09
N PRO A 102 21.15 1.66 -31.02
CA PRO A 102 20.83 0.91 -29.83
C PRO A 102 19.51 1.34 -29.19
N ILE A 103 18.81 0.39 -28.58
CA ILE A 103 17.58 0.62 -27.81
C ILE A 103 17.80 0.53 -26.29
N GLN A 104 19.03 0.21 -25.87
CA GLN A 104 19.42 0.03 -24.47
C GLN A 104 19.98 1.33 -23.87
N PRO A 105 19.76 1.59 -22.57
CA PRO A 105 20.17 2.85 -21.92
C PRO A 105 21.70 3.06 -21.89
N GLU A 106 22.48 1.99 -21.78
CA GLU A 106 23.95 2.02 -21.72
C GLU A 106 24.64 2.45 -23.03
N ASP A 107 23.95 2.33 -24.16
CA ASP A 107 24.55 2.44 -25.50
C ASP A 107 24.10 3.69 -26.27
N LYS A 108 23.77 4.79 -25.56
CA LYS A 108 23.18 5.98 -26.17
C LYS A 108 24.13 6.63 -27.19
N GLU A 109 23.70 6.68 -28.46
CA GLU A 109 24.35 7.46 -29.52
C GLU A 109 23.70 8.85 -29.64
N ASP A 110 24.51 9.90 -29.85
CA ASP A 110 24.03 11.27 -30.05
C ASP A 110 23.25 11.45 -31.37
N LYS A 111 23.39 10.52 -32.31
CA LYS A 111 22.77 10.56 -33.64
C LYS A 111 22.28 9.18 -34.04
N LEU A 112 21.16 9.13 -34.77
CA LEU A 112 20.67 7.89 -35.34
C LEU A 112 21.69 7.30 -36.33
N THR A 113 21.82 5.98 -36.34
CA THR A 113 22.52 5.29 -37.41
C THR A 113 21.79 5.52 -38.73
N TRP A 114 22.48 5.29 -39.84
CA TRP A 114 21.87 5.49 -41.16
C TRP A 114 20.60 4.65 -41.35
N ILE A 115 20.55 3.40 -40.84
CA ILE A 115 19.35 2.56 -40.96
C ILE A 115 18.22 3.12 -40.10
N SER A 116 18.46 3.50 -38.84
CA SER A 116 17.41 4.09 -37.99
C SER A 116 16.88 5.40 -38.54
N ASP A 117 17.74 6.28 -39.09
CA ASP A 117 17.32 7.49 -39.80
C ASP A 117 16.48 7.17 -41.05
N TRP A 118 16.90 6.18 -41.85
CA TRP A 118 16.17 5.74 -43.02
C TRP A 118 14.78 5.19 -42.65
N LEU A 119 14.67 4.41 -41.57
CA LEU A 119 13.40 3.88 -41.07
C LEU A 119 12.43 5.00 -40.68
N VAL A 120 12.93 6.05 -40.00
CA VAL A 120 12.14 7.24 -39.66
C VAL A 120 11.66 7.95 -40.93
N ARG A 121 12.54 8.17 -41.91
CA ARG A 121 12.18 8.80 -43.19
C ARG A 121 11.18 7.95 -43.99
N TYR A 122 11.32 6.63 -43.94
CA TYR A 122 10.39 5.70 -44.59
C TYR A 122 8.98 5.81 -43.99
N ALA A 123 8.86 5.83 -42.66
CA ALA A 123 7.59 6.04 -41.98
C ALA A 123 6.94 7.38 -42.37
N ILE A 124 7.73 8.45 -42.45
CA ILE A 124 7.25 9.77 -42.90
C ILE A 124 6.72 9.72 -44.34
N GLU A 125 7.44 9.09 -45.27
CA GLU A 125 7.00 8.96 -46.67
C GLU A 125 5.75 8.10 -46.84
N MET A 126 5.58 7.07 -46.00
CA MET A 126 4.35 6.28 -45.94
C MET A 126 3.19 7.13 -45.41
N GLY A 127 3.39 7.86 -44.31
CA GLY A 127 2.39 8.76 -43.73
C GLY A 127 1.87 9.80 -44.73
N LYS A 128 2.76 10.38 -45.55
CA LYS A 128 2.38 11.31 -46.63
C LYS A 128 1.40 10.71 -47.63
N PHE A 129 1.56 9.42 -47.98
CA PHE A 129 0.60 8.73 -48.84
C PHE A 129 -0.71 8.47 -48.11
N LEU A 130 -0.67 8.09 -46.83
CA LEU A 130 -1.87 7.84 -46.02
C LEU A 130 -2.71 9.11 -45.73
N ASP A 131 -2.15 10.29 -46.01
CA ASP A 131 -2.84 11.59 -46.04
C ASP A 131 -3.41 11.97 -47.42
N THR A 132 -3.34 11.10 -48.43
CA THR A 132 -3.96 11.35 -49.75
C THR A 132 -5.28 10.60 -49.92
N PRO A 133 -6.20 11.08 -50.79
CA PRO A 133 -7.47 10.39 -51.06
C PRO A 133 -7.32 8.97 -51.61
N GLU A 134 -6.20 8.66 -52.26
CA GLU A 134 -5.91 7.33 -52.81
C GLU A 134 -5.67 6.28 -51.73
N SER A 135 -5.36 6.70 -50.49
CA SER A 135 -5.10 5.79 -49.36
C SER A 135 -6.33 5.08 -48.81
N ILE A 136 -7.54 5.50 -49.19
CA ILE A 136 -8.79 4.89 -48.74
C ILE A 136 -9.75 4.70 -49.93
N THR A 137 -10.30 3.49 -50.04
CA THR A 137 -11.26 3.13 -51.09
C THR A 137 -12.54 2.58 -50.46
N GLU A 138 -13.64 2.50 -51.20
CA GLU A 138 -14.88 1.90 -50.71
C GLU A 138 -14.67 0.46 -50.21
N LYS A 139 -13.84 -0.32 -50.92
CA LYS A 139 -13.48 -1.70 -50.52
C LYS A 139 -12.67 -1.73 -49.23
N SER A 140 -11.69 -0.82 -49.10
CA SER A 140 -10.89 -0.66 -47.89
C SER A 140 -11.77 -0.28 -46.70
N LEU A 141 -12.63 0.73 -46.83
CA LEU A 141 -13.56 1.13 -45.77
C LEU A 141 -14.53 0.01 -45.38
N ALA A 142 -15.07 -0.73 -46.36
CA ALA A 142 -15.92 -1.89 -46.09
C ALA A 142 -15.18 -2.99 -45.31
N SER A 143 -13.87 -3.16 -45.54
CA SER A 143 -13.05 -4.15 -44.84
C SER A 143 -12.97 -3.88 -43.33
N PHE A 144 -12.79 -2.61 -42.93
CA PHE A 144 -12.80 -2.21 -41.51
C PHE A 144 -14.20 -2.32 -40.88
N LYS A 145 -15.26 -1.99 -41.63
CA LYS A 145 -16.65 -2.18 -41.16
C LYS A 145 -17.00 -3.65 -40.92
N ASN A 146 -16.39 -4.55 -41.69
CA ASN A 146 -16.60 -6.00 -41.57
C ASN A 146 -15.69 -6.67 -40.54
N SER A 147 -14.72 -5.95 -39.97
CA SER A 147 -13.78 -6.45 -38.97
C SER A 147 -14.26 -6.06 -37.56
N PRO A 148 -14.77 -6.98 -36.74
CA PRO A 148 -15.38 -6.63 -35.45
C PRO A 148 -14.41 -5.96 -34.48
N SER A 149 -13.10 -6.25 -34.57
CA SER A 149 -12.08 -5.68 -33.68
C SER A 149 -11.91 -4.16 -33.82
N TYR A 150 -12.37 -3.58 -34.93
CA TYR A 150 -12.31 -2.14 -35.17
C TYR A 150 -13.50 -1.37 -34.60
N ASN A 151 -14.61 -2.05 -34.23
CA ASN A 151 -15.81 -1.45 -33.62
C ASN A 151 -16.34 -0.21 -34.38
N MET A 152 -16.39 -0.27 -35.73
CA MET A 152 -16.67 0.89 -36.58
C MET A 152 -17.97 1.64 -36.28
N ASP A 153 -18.96 0.96 -35.68
CA ASP A 153 -20.25 1.57 -35.31
C ASP A 153 -20.15 2.55 -34.13
N ASP A 154 -19.05 2.56 -33.38
CA ASP A 154 -18.88 3.46 -32.23
C ASP A 154 -18.40 4.87 -32.62
N TYR A 155 -17.96 5.05 -33.86
CA TYR A 155 -17.27 6.27 -34.31
C TYR A 155 -18.16 7.18 -35.17
N ILE A 156 -17.86 8.48 -35.11
CA ILE A 156 -18.50 9.49 -35.95
C ILE A 156 -17.93 9.39 -37.36
N GLU A 157 -18.79 9.11 -38.33
CA GLU A 157 -18.44 9.25 -39.74
C GLU A 157 -18.50 10.74 -40.14
N PRO A 158 -17.39 11.32 -40.65
CA PRO A 158 -17.36 12.72 -41.08
C PRO A 158 -18.38 13.01 -42.19
N ARG A 159 -18.79 14.27 -42.31
CA ARG A 159 -19.70 14.68 -43.40
C ARG A 159 -18.99 14.50 -44.75
N GLY A 160 -19.47 13.55 -45.55
CA GLY A 160 -18.86 13.15 -46.81
C GLY A 160 -17.99 11.90 -46.74
N GLY A 161 -17.99 11.19 -45.60
CA GLY A 161 -17.17 10.00 -45.36
C GLY A 161 -15.72 10.35 -45.01
N TRP A 162 -14.95 9.31 -44.69
CA TRP A 162 -13.51 9.40 -44.46
C TRP A 162 -12.79 9.68 -45.79
N ARG A 163 -11.97 10.73 -45.84
CA ARG A 163 -11.29 11.20 -47.06
C ARG A 163 -9.92 10.58 -47.24
N THR A 164 -9.25 10.24 -46.14
CA THR A 164 -7.93 9.61 -46.14
C THR A 164 -7.91 8.51 -45.10
N PHE A 165 -6.96 7.59 -45.21
CA PHE A 165 -6.82 6.53 -44.22
C PHE A 165 -6.39 7.06 -42.84
N ASN A 166 -5.52 8.08 -42.80
CA ASN A 166 -5.17 8.71 -41.52
C ASN A 166 -6.37 9.37 -40.83
N GLU A 167 -7.33 9.91 -41.58
CA GLU A 167 -8.59 10.41 -41.00
C GLU A 167 -9.38 9.27 -40.33
N LEU A 168 -9.52 8.13 -41.01
CA LEU A 168 -10.16 6.92 -40.48
C LEU A 168 -9.43 6.37 -39.25
N PHE A 169 -8.10 6.33 -39.28
CA PHE A 169 -7.29 5.81 -38.19
C PHE A 169 -7.45 6.67 -36.94
N ALA A 170 -7.36 7.99 -37.09
CA ALA A 170 -7.60 8.99 -36.05
C ALA A 170 -9.09 9.32 -35.89
N ARG A 171 -9.98 8.34 -36.01
CA ARG A 171 -11.43 8.48 -35.84
C ARG A 171 -11.82 9.04 -34.46
N ASN A 172 -13.02 9.65 -34.38
CA ASN A 172 -13.60 10.17 -33.14
C ASN A 172 -14.79 9.32 -32.69
N PHE A 173 -14.95 9.11 -31.39
CA PHE A 173 -16.14 8.43 -30.85
C PHE A 173 -17.41 9.26 -31.01
N LYS A 174 -18.56 8.58 -31.15
CA LYS A 174 -19.88 9.20 -31.06
C LYS A 174 -20.10 9.82 -29.67
N PRO A 175 -20.85 10.93 -29.55
CA PRO A 175 -21.18 11.49 -28.24
C PRO A 175 -21.87 10.46 -27.33
N GLY A 176 -21.51 10.44 -26.05
CA GLY A 176 -22.07 9.52 -25.06
C GLY A 176 -21.28 8.21 -24.84
N TYR A 177 -20.31 7.92 -25.70
CA TYR A 177 -19.36 6.82 -25.49
C TYR A 177 -18.24 7.23 -24.53
N ARG A 178 -17.70 6.26 -23.78
CA ARG A 178 -16.60 6.42 -22.81
C ARG A 178 -16.84 7.54 -21.78
N PRO A 179 -17.86 7.41 -20.90
CA PRO A 179 -18.12 8.42 -19.87
C PRO A 179 -16.92 8.60 -18.93
N ILE A 180 -16.56 9.86 -18.68
CA ILE A 180 -15.43 10.20 -17.82
C ILE A 180 -15.83 10.03 -16.34
N ALA A 181 -15.14 9.11 -15.65
CA ALA A 181 -15.39 8.85 -14.24
C ALA A 181 -15.06 10.08 -13.37
N ALA A 182 -16.00 10.41 -12.49
CA ALA A 182 -15.87 11.50 -11.50
C ALA A 182 -15.27 12.78 -12.12
N ILE A 183 -15.90 13.30 -13.18
CA ILE A 183 -15.34 14.39 -14.02
C ILE A 183 -14.89 15.63 -13.23
N ALA A 184 -15.57 15.93 -12.12
CA ALA A 184 -15.26 17.06 -11.25
C ALA A 184 -14.17 16.76 -10.18
N ASP A 185 -13.98 15.49 -9.81
CA ASP A 185 -13.05 15.09 -8.75
C ASP A 185 -11.66 14.80 -9.31
N GLN A 186 -10.72 15.72 -9.09
CA GLN A 186 -9.36 15.58 -9.62
C GLN A 186 -8.49 14.54 -8.89
N SER A 187 -8.98 13.93 -7.80
CA SER A 187 -8.30 12.82 -7.12
C SER A 187 -8.47 11.48 -7.85
N VAL A 188 -9.49 11.35 -8.70
CA VAL A 188 -9.72 10.18 -9.54
C VAL A 188 -9.00 10.36 -10.88
N ILE A 189 -7.96 9.57 -11.13
CA ILE A 189 -7.23 9.58 -12.41
C ILE A 189 -7.93 8.62 -13.38
N VAL A 190 -8.19 9.06 -14.61
CA VAL A 190 -8.77 8.19 -15.66
C VAL A 190 -7.72 7.76 -16.67
N SER A 191 -7.96 6.66 -17.37
CA SER A 191 -7.08 6.23 -18.47
C SER A 191 -7.04 7.32 -19.55
N PRO A 192 -5.86 7.69 -20.05
CA PRO A 192 -5.73 8.69 -21.11
C PRO A 192 -6.16 8.16 -22.48
N ALA A 193 -6.22 6.85 -22.70
CA ALA A 193 -6.76 6.24 -23.91
C ALA A 193 -7.36 4.85 -23.66
N ASP A 194 -7.99 4.29 -24.68
CA ASP A 194 -8.45 2.89 -24.72
C ASP A 194 -7.25 1.96 -24.98
N SER A 195 -6.42 1.80 -23.95
CA SER A 195 -5.17 1.05 -23.99
C SER A 195 -5.20 -0.17 -23.06
N THR A 196 -4.34 -1.15 -23.32
CA THR A 196 -4.07 -2.25 -22.39
C THR A 196 -3.05 -1.79 -21.34
N PHE A 197 -3.42 -1.87 -20.05
CA PHE A 197 -2.52 -1.53 -18.96
C PHE A 197 -1.41 -2.58 -18.82
N ASP A 198 -0.14 -2.15 -18.91
CA ASP A 198 1.03 -3.03 -18.75
C ASP A 198 1.52 -3.02 -17.30
N GLY A 199 1.71 -1.84 -16.71
CA GLY A 199 2.15 -1.75 -15.32
C GLY A 199 2.43 -0.35 -14.79
N GLN A 200 2.89 -0.32 -13.54
CA GLN A 200 3.36 0.89 -12.88
C GLN A 200 4.59 0.60 -12.00
N TRP A 201 5.51 1.55 -11.92
CA TRP A 201 6.79 1.42 -11.22
C TRP A 201 7.12 2.72 -10.47
N GLU A 202 7.80 2.57 -9.34
CA GLU A 202 8.27 3.71 -8.55
C GLU A 202 9.50 4.32 -9.19
N ILE A 203 9.50 5.66 -9.29
CA ILE A 203 10.67 6.44 -9.71
C ILE A 203 11.52 6.64 -8.47
N ARG A 204 12.76 6.17 -8.48
CA ARG A 204 13.66 6.19 -7.32
C ARG A 204 14.20 7.60 -7.04
N ALA A 205 14.89 7.74 -5.91
CA ALA A 205 15.50 9.01 -5.47
C ALA A 205 16.52 9.58 -6.45
N ASP A 206 17.09 8.74 -7.32
CA ASP A 206 18.00 9.12 -8.39
C ASP A 206 17.29 9.48 -9.71
N SER A 207 15.96 9.70 -9.66
CA SER A 207 15.08 9.92 -10.82
C SER A 207 15.08 8.77 -11.85
N GLY A 208 15.48 7.57 -11.45
CA GLY A 208 15.48 6.40 -12.30
C GLY A 208 14.31 5.46 -12.06
N VAL A 209 13.87 4.77 -13.11
CA VAL A 209 12.88 3.69 -13.05
C VAL A 209 13.53 2.40 -13.54
N THR A 210 13.26 1.28 -12.88
CA THR A 210 13.70 -0.04 -13.37
C THR A 210 12.49 -0.82 -13.87
N ILE A 211 12.47 -1.07 -15.18
CA ILE A 211 11.39 -1.75 -15.88
C ILE A 211 12.00 -2.94 -16.61
N LYS A 212 11.45 -4.14 -16.39
CA LYS A 212 11.88 -5.39 -17.05
C LYS A 212 13.42 -5.54 -17.04
N ASN A 213 14.03 -5.29 -15.87
CA ASN A 213 15.48 -5.31 -15.58
C ASN A 213 16.36 -4.22 -16.21
N MET A 214 15.81 -3.25 -16.94
CA MET A 214 16.56 -2.10 -17.45
C MET A 214 16.33 -0.86 -16.59
N HIS A 215 17.40 -0.12 -16.31
CA HIS A 215 17.33 1.13 -15.54
C HIS A 215 17.38 2.33 -16.47
N TRP A 216 16.31 3.14 -16.45
CA TRP A 216 16.17 4.32 -17.28
C TRP A 216 15.99 5.58 -16.44
N LYS A 217 16.53 6.72 -16.90
CA LYS A 217 16.36 7.99 -16.21
C LYS A 217 15.17 8.76 -16.78
N ILE A 218 14.32 9.30 -15.89
CA ILE A 218 13.20 10.16 -16.30
C ILE A 218 13.69 11.40 -17.05
N SER A 219 14.90 11.87 -16.76
CA SER A 219 15.53 12.97 -17.51
C SER A 219 15.78 12.66 -18.98
N GLU A 220 15.99 11.39 -19.34
CA GLU A 220 16.15 10.95 -20.73
C GLU A 220 14.80 10.87 -21.43
N LEU A 221 13.80 10.32 -20.74
CA LEU A 221 12.43 10.28 -21.24
C LEU A 221 11.88 11.68 -21.53
N LEU A 222 12.08 12.64 -20.65
CA LEU A 222 11.56 14.00 -20.80
C LEU A 222 12.49 14.94 -21.60
N ASP A 223 13.65 14.44 -22.04
CA ASP A 223 14.67 15.09 -22.88
C ASP A 223 14.71 16.64 -22.79
N GLY A 224 15.49 17.16 -21.83
CA GLY A 224 15.69 18.60 -21.67
C GLY A 224 14.54 19.37 -21.01
N SER A 225 13.46 18.69 -20.60
CA SER A 225 12.37 19.34 -19.84
C SER A 225 12.88 19.98 -18.54
N PRO A 226 12.45 21.22 -18.21
CA PRO A 226 12.77 21.85 -16.93
C PRO A 226 12.05 21.18 -15.74
N TYR A 227 11.09 20.28 -16.00
CA TYR A 227 10.29 19.62 -14.96
C TYR A 227 10.80 18.23 -14.60
N LYS A 228 11.81 17.70 -15.29
CA LYS A 228 12.30 16.31 -15.12
C LYS A 228 12.56 15.90 -13.66
N ASP A 229 13.18 16.77 -12.88
CA ASP A 229 13.57 16.48 -11.49
C ASP A 229 12.37 16.47 -10.53
N ARG A 230 11.24 17.06 -10.94
CA ARG A 230 9.99 17.08 -10.15
C ARG A 230 9.34 15.71 -10.07
N PHE A 231 9.69 14.79 -10.96
CA PHE A 231 9.15 13.44 -10.97
C PHE A 231 9.95 12.46 -10.10
N THR A 232 11.02 12.92 -9.43
CA THR A 232 11.75 12.12 -8.42
C THR A 232 10.78 11.60 -7.36
N ASN A 233 10.92 10.33 -6.96
CA ASN A 233 10.03 9.66 -6.00
C ASN A 233 8.56 9.55 -6.47
N GLY A 234 8.32 9.79 -7.77
CA GLY A 234 7.04 9.70 -8.43
C GLY A 234 6.65 8.28 -8.85
N ILE A 235 5.66 8.18 -9.74
CA ILE A 235 5.24 6.92 -10.37
C ILE A 235 5.36 7.05 -11.88
N PHE A 236 5.91 6.02 -12.50
CA PHE A 236 5.89 5.79 -13.94
C PHE A 236 4.83 4.72 -14.23
N MET A 237 4.00 4.94 -15.25
CA MET A 237 2.97 4.01 -15.70
C MET A 237 3.12 3.78 -17.20
N HIS A 238 2.90 2.54 -17.64
CA HIS A 238 2.93 2.12 -19.03
C HIS A 238 1.61 1.48 -19.47
N ALA A 239 1.18 1.78 -20.68
CA ALA A 239 0.06 1.12 -21.35
C ALA A 239 0.28 1.06 -22.87
N PHE A 240 -0.22 0.00 -23.50
CA PHE A 240 -0.02 -0.34 -24.91
C PHE A 240 -1.29 -0.13 -25.74
N LEU A 241 -1.14 0.30 -27.00
CA LEU A 241 -2.20 0.44 -28.01
C LEU A 241 -1.84 -0.36 -29.27
N GLY A 242 -2.69 -1.34 -29.59
CA GLY A 242 -2.62 -2.09 -30.84
C GLY A 242 -3.24 -1.33 -32.02
N PRO A 243 -2.92 -1.67 -33.28
CA PRO A 243 -3.35 -0.92 -34.47
C PRO A 243 -4.88 -0.76 -34.64
N ASN A 244 -5.68 -1.67 -34.08
CA ASN A 244 -7.14 -1.61 -34.13
C ASN A 244 -7.76 -0.72 -33.03
N ASP A 245 -6.97 -0.30 -32.04
CA ASP A 245 -7.44 0.51 -30.92
C ASP A 245 -7.78 1.96 -31.34
N TYR A 246 -8.30 2.71 -30.37
CA TYR A 246 -8.56 4.13 -30.53
C TYR A 246 -7.30 4.94 -30.22
N HIS A 247 -6.81 5.68 -31.21
CA HIS A 247 -5.48 6.31 -31.18
C HIS A 247 -5.49 7.80 -30.82
N ARG A 248 -6.49 8.27 -30.07
CA ARG A 248 -6.49 9.63 -29.50
C ARG A 248 -6.31 9.54 -27.99
N GLN A 249 -5.53 10.47 -27.44
CA GLN A 249 -5.22 10.53 -26.01
C GLN A 249 -5.87 11.76 -25.38
N HIS A 250 -6.30 11.61 -24.14
CA HIS A 250 -7.08 12.58 -23.39
C HIS A 250 -6.46 12.85 -22.03
N ALA A 251 -6.79 14.00 -21.45
CA ALA A 251 -6.28 14.44 -20.16
C ALA A 251 -6.75 13.49 -19.03
N PRO A 252 -5.83 12.76 -18.37
CA PRO A 252 -6.20 11.81 -17.32
C PRO A 252 -6.68 12.51 -16.03
N VAL A 253 -6.35 13.80 -15.90
CA VAL A 253 -6.76 14.71 -14.83
C VAL A 253 -6.80 16.14 -15.41
N GLY A 254 -7.67 16.99 -14.89
CA GLY A 254 -7.75 18.39 -15.29
C GLY A 254 -6.60 19.23 -14.73
N GLY A 255 -6.13 20.20 -15.52
CA GLY A 255 -4.98 21.03 -15.18
C GLY A 255 -4.59 22.00 -16.27
N VAL A 256 -3.51 22.73 -16.06
CA VAL A 256 -2.93 23.67 -17.04
C VAL A 256 -1.72 23.02 -17.69
N VAL A 257 -1.67 23.01 -19.02
CA VAL A 257 -0.50 22.55 -19.78
C VAL A 257 0.67 23.50 -19.56
N VAL A 258 1.75 23.03 -18.93
CA VAL A 258 2.97 23.81 -18.66
C VAL A 258 4.11 23.52 -19.62
N GLU A 259 4.06 22.39 -20.33
CA GLU A 259 4.94 22.02 -21.44
C GLU A 259 4.15 21.17 -22.45
N ALA A 260 4.34 21.43 -23.74
CA ALA A 260 3.79 20.65 -24.84
C ALA A 260 4.76 20.71 -26.02
N ARG A 261 5.35 19.57 -26.42
CA ARG A 261 6.21 19.46 -27.61
C ARG A 261 6.38 18.01 -28.05
N VAL A 262 6.80 17.81 -29.28
CA VAL A 262 7.24 16.51 -29.80
C VAL A 262 8.74 16.38 -29.62
N ILE A 263 9.19 15.26 -29.09
CA ILE A 263 10.59 14.84 -28.97
C ILE A 263 10.88 13.89 -30.14
N PRO A 264 11.78 14.25 -31.07
CA PRO A 264 12.21 13.36 -32.13
C PRO A 264 12.92 12.12 -31.55
N GLY A 265 12.77 10.99 -32.23
CA GLY A 265 13.43 9.73 -31.86
C GLY A 265 13.43 8.75 -33.01
N GLN A 266 13.93 7.54 -32.77
CA GLN A 266 13.90 6.46 -33.77
C GLN A 266 12.51 5.86 -33.93
N VAL A 267 12.36 4.98 -34.92
CA VAL A 267 11.24 4.05 -35.01
C VAL A 267 11.79 2.64 -34.91
N TYR A 268 11.18 1.81 -34.08
CA TYR A 268 11.58 0.44 -33.86
C TYR A 268 10.34 -0.41 -33.58
N LEU A 269 10.45 -1.71 -33.83
CA LEU A 269 9.49 -2.71 -33.39
C LEU A 269 10.26 -4.02 -33.23
N GLU A 270 10.21 -4.60 -32.03
CA GLU A 270 10.70 -5.95 -31.81
C GLU A 270 9.69 -6.94 -32.38
N VAL A 271 10.17 -7.96 -33.09
CA VAL A 271 9.30 -8.97 -33.70
C VAL A 271 9.91 -10.35 -33.52
N ILE A 272 9.19 -11.22 -32.82
CA ILE A 272 9.59 -12.60 -32.56
C ILE A 272 8.58 -13.58 -33.17
N PRO A 273 9.01 -14.81 -33.49
CA PRO A 273 8.08 -15.89 -33.81
C PRO A 273 7.46 -16.45 -32.54
N ASP A 274 6.13 -16.51 -32.49
CA ASP A 274 5.37 -17.17 -31.41
C ASP A 274 4.66 -18.44 -31.91
N ASP A 275 4.52 -19.41 -31.02
CA ASP A 275 3.82 -20.67 -31.27
C ASP A 275 2.35 -20.55 -30.84
N ASP A 276 1.42 -21.07 -31.64
CA ASP A 276 -0.02 -21.07 -31.34
C ASP A 276 -0.33 -21.81 -30.02
N ASN A 277 -0.55 -21.06 -28.93
CA ASN A 277 -0.85 -21.60 -27.59
C ASN A 277 -2.32 -22.03 -27.41
N THR A 278 -3.13 -22.12 -28.48
CA THR A 278 -4.55 -22.49 -28.39
C THR A 278 -4.82 -23.98 -28.05
N GLY A 279 -3.77 -24.79 -27.83
CA GLY A 279 -3.91 -26.21 -27.48
C GLY A 279 -4.38 -27.10 -28.64
N LEU A 280 -4.57 -26.54 -29.84
CA LEU A 280 -4.84 -27.26 -31.07
C LEU A 280 -3.50 -27.59 -31.76
N LYS A 281 -3.30 -28.85 -32.15
CA LYS A 281 -2.04 -29.39 -32.72
C LYS A 281 -1.72 -28.89 -34.15
N LEU A 282 -2.02 -27.65 -34.48
CA LEU A 282 -1.56 -27.00 -35.70
C LEU A 282 -0.34 -26.16 -35.32
N HIS A 283 0.87 -26.73 -35.45
CA HIS A 283 2.14 -26.03 -35.22
C HIS A 283 2.36 -24.91 -36.27
N ARG A 284 1.56 -23.85 -36.22
CA ARG A 284 1.68 -22.68 -37.08
C ARG A 284 2.28 -21.55 -36.25
N LYS A 285 3.34 -20.94 -36.77
CA LYS A 285 3.99 -19.80 -36.14
C LYS A 285 3.42 -18.49 -36.67
N PHE A 286 3.29 -17.52 -35.79
CA PHE A 286 2.79 -16.19 -36.08
C PHE A 286 3.78 -15.13 -35.61
N PHE A 287 3.58 -13.89 -36.05
CA PHE A 287 4.32 -12.76 -35.50
C PHE A 287 3.79 -12.38 -34.12
N ASP A 288 4.72 -12.23 -33.18
CA ASP A 288 4.49 -11.53 -31.93
C ASP A 288 5.40 -10.30 -31.85
N ALA A 289 4.85 -9.20 -31.36
CA ALA A 289 5.56 -7.95 -31.15
C ALA A 289 5.55 -7.69 -29.63
N PRO A 290 6.48 -8.31 -28.89
CA PRO A 290 6.43 -8.33 -27.44
C PRO A 290 6.65 -6.92 -26.90
N ASP A 291 5.91 -6.58 -25.85
CA ASP A 291 6.14 -5.35 -25.11
C ASP A 291 7.35 -5.51 -24.18
N ASN A 292 8.57 -5.42 -24.72
CA ASN A 292 9.79 -5.32 -23.92
C ASN A 292 10.09 -3.86 -23.56
N ALA A 293 10.80 -3.60 -22.46
CA ALA A 293 11.12 -2.22 -22.10
C ALA A 293 12.32 -1.68 -22.91
N GLY A 294 12.41 -0.36 -23.04
CA GLY A 294 13.59 0.36 -23.54
C GLY A 294 13.35 1.17 -24.80
N TYR A 295 12.58 0.65 -25.76
CA TYR A 295 12.29 1.40 -26.98
C TYR A 295 11.47 2.69 -26.69
N GLN A 296 10.67 2.72 -25.61
CA GLN A 296 9.87 3.89 -25.24
C GLN A 296 10.71 5.15 -24.96
N PHE A 297 11.97 4.97 -24.53
CA PHE A 297 12.87 6.06 -24.17
C PHE A 297 13.66 6.60 -25.37
N SER A 298 13.72 5.84 -26.47
CA SER A 298 14.50 6.20 -27.67
C SER A 298 13.62 6.56 -28.87
N GLN A 299 12.34 6.21 -28.85
CA GLN A 299 11.41 6.52 -29.94
C GLN A 299 10.85 7.95 -29.90
N ALA A 300 10.31 8.36 -31.05
CA ALA A 300 9.57 9.61 -31.17
C ALA A 300 8.38 9.64 -30.21
N ARG A 301 8.19 10.75 -29.50
CA ARG A 301 7.18 10.85 -28.46
C ARG A 301 6.68 12.27 -28.25
N GLY A 302 5.43 12.40 -27.87
CA GLY A 302 4.89 13.64 -27.32
C GLY A 302 5.31 13.81 -25.87
N LEU A 303 5.49 15.05 -25.45
CA LEU A 303 5.60 15.41 -24.05
C LEU A 303 4.58 16.48 -23.75
N VAL A 304 3.57 16.14 -22.95
CA VAL A 304 2.64 17.10 -22.38
C VAL A 304 2.75 17.04 -20.86
N VAL A 305 3.13 18.14 -20.22
CA VAL A 305 3.18 18.24 -18.75
C VAL A 305 2.01 19.09 -18.27
N LEU A 306 1.19 18.54 -17.40
CA LEU A 306 0.04 19.20 -16.77
C LEU A 306 0.42 19.62 -15.35
N ASP A 307 0.14 20.87 -14.99
CA ASP A 307 0.07 21.31 -13.59
C ASP A 307 -1.37 21.13 -13.09
N THR A 308 -1.53 20.24 -12.11
CA THR A 308 -2.83 19.73 -11.67
C THR A 308 -2.96 19.86 -10.16
N LYS A 309 -4.17 19.61 -9.64
CA LYS A 309 -4.41 19.61 -8.18
C LYS A 309 -3.65 18.49 -7.45
N ILE A 310 -3.28 17.40 -8.13
CA ILE A 310 -2.61 16.25 -7.52
C ILE A 310 -1.10 16.29 -7.66
N GLY A 311 -0.54 17.17 -8.49
CA GLY A 311 0.86 17.06 -8.90
C GLY A 311 1.11 17.53 -10.31
N LEU A 312 2.38 17.63 -10.69
CA LEU A 312 2.70 17.55 -12.12
C LEU A 312 2.39 16.15 -12.63
N VAL A 313 1.77 16.08 -13.80
CA VAL A 313 1.51 14.83 -14.53
C VAL A 313 2.05 15.00 -15.94
N ALA A 314 3.07 14.21 -16.31
CA ALA A 314 3.50 14.12 -17.70
C ALA A 314 2.74 13.01 -18.41
N VAL A 315 2.18 13.33 -19.58
CA VAL A 315 1.54 12.40 -20.49
C VAL A 315 2.43 12.32 -21.73
N LEU A 316 2.91 11.11 -22.04
CA LEU A 316 3.79 10.87 -23.18
C LEU A 316 3.17 9.82 -24.11
N PRO A 317 2.49 10.26 -25.18
CA PRO A 317 2.18 9.39 -26.30
C PRO A 317 3.49 8.99 -27.01
N ILE A 318 3.78 7.70 -27.08
CA ILE A 318 4.96 7.15 -27.73
C ILE A 318 4.58 6.64 -29.13
N GLY A 319 5.14 7.24 -30.17
CA GLY A 319 4.95 6.77 -31.54
C GLY A 319 5.89 5.60 -31.84
N MET A 320 5.34 4.42 -32.06
CA MET A 320 6.11 3.22 -32.44
C MET A 320 5.98 2.91 -33.93
N ALA A 321 6.92 2.14 -34.46
CA ALA A 321 6.85 1.63 -35.83
C ALA A 321 6.56 2.73 -36.87
N GLN A 322 5.65 2.49 -37.81
CA GLN A 322 5.25 3.45 -38.85
C GLN A 322 4.40 4.62 -38.33
N VAL A 323 4.03 4.68 -37.03
CA VAL A 323 3.32 5.83 -36.45
C VAL A 323 4.20 7.05 -36.56
N SER A 324 5.18 7.17 -35.64
CA SER A 324 6.04 8.33 -35.37
C SER A 324 5.39 9.74 -35.43
N SER A 325 4.07 9.80 -35.65
CA SER A 325 3.26 10.96 -35.99
C SER A 325 2.49 11.33 -34.75
N VAL A 326 3.22 11.91 -33.80
CA VAL A 326 2.60 12.45 -32.59
C VAL A 326 2.05 13.83 -32.90
N ILE A 327 0.74 13.93 -33.08
CA ILE A 327 0.08 15.21 -33.29
C ILE A 327 -0.46 15.71 -31.96
N LEU A 328 0.07 16.83 -31.48
CA LEU A 328 -0.43 17.49 -30.26
C LEU A 328 -1.61 18.39 -30.62
N SER A 329 -2.73 18.23 -29.91
CA SER A 329 -3.93 19.07 -30.03
C SER A 329 -3.90 20.26 -29.06
N VAL A 330 -2.83 20.37 -28.24
CA VAL A 330 -2.70 21.35 -27.15
C VAL A 330 -1.36 22.07 -27.19
N GLU A 331 -1.34 23.28 -26.66
CA GLU A 331 -0.15 24.09 -26.48
C GLU A 331 0.04 24.53 -25.02
N LYS A 332 1.25 25.00 -24.68
CA LYS A 332 1.53 25.54 -23.35
C LYS A 332 0.57 26.69 -23.01
N GLY A 333 -0.03 26.63 -21.83
CA GLY A 333 -1.04 27.58 -21.35
C GLY A 333 -2.48 27.10 -21.52
N THR A 334 -2.72 26.05 -22.30
CA THR A 334 -4.05 25.44 -22.45
C THR A 334 -4.53 24.92 -21.09
N THR A 335 -5.75 25.29 -20.68
CA THR A 335 -6.39 24.73 -19.49
C THR A 335 -7.33 23.62 -19.94
N LEU A 336 -7.12 22.42 -19.41
CA LEU A 336 -7.87 21.22 -19.79
C LEU A 336 -8.72 20.72 -18.64
N ARG A 337 -9.92 20.27 -18.97
CA ARG A 337 -10.75 19.43 -18.12
C ARG A 337 -10.37 17.97 -18.31
N LYS A 338 -10.63 17.16 -17.27
CA LYS A 338 -10.43 15.71 -17.34
C LYS A 338 -11.23 15.13 -18.52
N GLY A 339 -10.56 14.36 -19.37
CA GLY A 339 -11.13 13.74 -20.57
C GLY A 339 -11.12 14.62 -21.82
N GLU A 340 -10.55 15.84 -21.79
CA GLU A 340 -10.34 16.62 -23.02
C GLU A 340 -9.12 16.12 -23.79
N GLU A 341 -9.16 16.20 -25.12
CA GLU A 341 -8.11 15.67 -25.99
C GLU A 341 -6.77 16.39 -25.80
N LEU A 342 -5.69 15.62 -25.72
CA LEU A 342 -4.30 16.07 -25.65
C LEU A 342 -3.60 15.95 -27.01
N SER A 343 -3.79 14.82 -27.66
CA SER A 343 -3.05 14.41 -28.84
C SER A 343 -3.75 13.26 -29.56
N TYR A 344 -3.25 12.93 -30.73
CA TYR A 344 -3.60 11.70 -31.43
C TYR A 344 -2.43 11.21 -32.29
N PHE A 345 -2.49 9.94 -32.65
CA PHE A 345 -1.60 9.34 -33.63
C PHE A 345 -2.28 9.22 -35.00
N GLN A 346 -1.49 9.35 -36.05
CA GLN A 346 -1.81 8.79 -37.36
C GLN A 346 -1.23 7.36 -37.45
N PHE A 347 -1.42 6.65 -38.56
CA PHE A 347 -1.32 5.19 -38.65
C PHE A 347 -0.09 4.47 -38.02
N GLY A 348 -0.34 3.39 -37.24
CA GLY A 348 0.63 2.36 -36.78
C GLY A 348 0.40 1.88 -35.32
N GLY A 349 1.40 1.33 -34.61
CA GLY A 349 1.30 0.93 -33.18
C GLY A 349 1.80 2.00 -32.20
N SER A 350 1.30 2.04 -30.96
CA SER A 350 1.67 3.12 -30.02
C SER A 350 1.63 2.73 -28.55
N ASP A 351 2.40 3.43 -27.72
CA ASP A 351 2.30 3.34 -26.26
C ASP A 351 1.86 4.66 -25.64
N ILE A 352 1.49 4.59 -24.38
CA ILE A 352 1.27 5.73 -23.52
C ILE A 352 2.05 5.54 -22.23
N ILE A 353 2.85 6.54 -21.91
CA ILE A 353 3.48 6.68 -20.60
C ILE A 353 2.81 7.80 -19.81
N LEU A 354 2.51 7.54 -18.53
CA LEU A 354 2.22 8.59 -17.55
C LEU A 354 3.34 8.66 -16.52
N VAL A 355 3.74 9.88 -16.17
CA VAL A 355 4.70 10.14 -15.09
C VAL A 355 4.08 11.09 -14.09
N PHE A 356 3.99 10.66 -12.85
CA PHE A 356 3.34 11.39 -11.77
C PHE A 356 4.38 11.92 -10.78
N GLU A 357 4.28 13.20 -10.40
CA GLU A 357 5.06 13.76 -9.30
C GLU A 357 4.76 13.02 -7.98
N ALA A 358 5.73 12.93 -7.06
CA ALA A 358 5.59 12.19 -5.79
C ALA A 358 4.34 12.56 -4.97
N ARG A 359 3.89 13.82 -5.01
CA ARG A 359 2.67 14.25 -4.31
C ARG A 359 1.37 13.69 -4.91
N SER A 360 1.42 13.17 -6.14
CA SER A 360 0.33 12.44 -6.80
C SER A 360 0.17 11.02 -6.25
N ASN A 361 1.18 10.47 -5.54
CA ASN A 361 1.20 9.10 -4.98
C ASN A 361 0.27 8.91 -3.76
N ASN A 362 -0.65 9.83 -3.53
CA ASN A 362 -1.64 9.71 -2.48
C ASN A 362 -2.51 8.45 -2.63
N ALA A 363 -2.51 7.70 -3.75
CA ALA A 363 -3.34 6.51 -3.93
C ALA A 363 -2.96 5.29 -3.05
N LYS A 364 -1.68 4.88 -2.97
CA LYS A 364 -1.25 3.77 -2.08
C LYS A 364 -1.29 4.18 -0.60
N ARG A 365 -0.91 5.43 -0.31
CA ARG A 365 -0.97 6.00 1.04
C ARG A 365 -2.43 6.15 1.49
N ALA A 366 -3.31 6.66 0.63
CA ALA A 366 -4.74 6.71 0.87
C ALA A 366 -5.35 5.32 1.01
N ALA A 367 -4.89 4.29 0.29
CA ALA A 367 -5.41 2.93 0.50
C ALA A 367 -5.11 2.41 1.93
N ILE A 368 -3.88 2.58 2.42
CA ILE A 368 -3.50 2.21 3.79
C ILE A 368 -4.18 3.14 4.81
N ASP A 369 -4.22 4.45 4.56
CA ASP A 369 -4.85 5.43 5.43
C ASP A 369 -6.37 5.19 5.53
N ASN A 370 -7.03 4.81 4.42
CA ASN A 370 -8.44 4.44 4.37
C ASN A 370 -8.70 3.11 5.09
N PHE A 371 -7.83 2.11 4.90
CA PHE A 371 -7.90 0.86 5.66
C PHE A 371 -7.78 1.14 7.17
N ILE A 372 -6.77 1.93 7.58
CA ILE A 372 -6.59 2.31 8.98
C ILE A 372 -7.82 3.06 9.51
N ALA A 373 -8.34 4.04 8.75
CA ALA A 373 -9.52 4.80 9.17
C ALA A 373 -10.77 3.92 9.33
N THR A 374 -10.88 2.84 8.55
CA THR A 374 -11.99 1.87 8.63
C THR A 374 -11.78 0.87 9.76
N GLU A 375 -10.60 0.27 9.83
CA GLU A 375 -10.26 -0.79 10.78
C GLU A 375 -10.10 -0.25 12.20
N SER A 376 -9.68 1.01 12.36
CA SER A 376 -9.42 1.55 13.68
C SER A 376 -10.62 1.50 14.63
N PRO A 377 -11.79 2.09 14.30
CA PRO A 377 -12.96 1.98 15.17
C PRO A 377 -13.41 0.53 15.39
N ILE A 378 -13.27 -0.35 14.39
CA ILE A 378 -13.62 -1.77 14.49
C ILE A 378 -12.74 -2.48 15.52
N ALA A 379 -11.43 -2.27 15.47
CA ALA A 379 -10.48 -2.89 16.39
C ALA A 379 -10.68 -2.42 17.84
N LEU A 380 -10.89 -1.11 18.06
CA LEU A 380 -11.16 -0.59 19.41
C LEU A 380 -12.46 -1.16 19.97
N GLN A 381 -13.54 -1.15 19.17
CA GLN A 381 -14.80 -1.74 19.60
C GLN A 381 -14.68 -3.26 19.81
N GLY A 382 -13.86 -3.94 19.00
CA GLY A 382 -13.52 -5.35 19.16
C GLY A 382 -12.89 -5.65 20.52
N VAL A 383 -11.95 -4.80 20.95
CA VAL A 383 -11.35 -4.86 22.29
C VAL A 383 -12.42 -4.64 23.37
N LEU A 384 -13.18 -3.55 23.30
CA LEU A 384 -14.22 -3.23 24.31
C LEU A 384 -15.28 -4.32 24.41
N ASN A 385 -15.64 -4.94 23.28
CA ASN A 385 -16.60 -6.05 23.24
C ASN A 385 -16.12 -7.31 23.97
N ASN A 386 -14.81 -7.43 24.23
CA ASN A 386 -14.20 -8.55 24.95
C ASN A 386 -13.91 -8.23 26.43
N ILE A 387 -14.33 -7.06 26.94
CA ILE A 387 -14.13 -6.65 28.33
C ILE A 387 -15.45 -6.79 29.10
N GLY A 388 -15.44 -7.53 30.20
CA GLY A 388 -16.60 -7.63 31.08
C GLY A 388 -16.86 -6.35 31.86
N ALA A 389 -18.07 -6.08 32.36
CA ALA A 389 -19.27 -6.93 32.26
C ALA A 389 -20.15 -6.57 31.05
N ASN A 390 -19.85 -5.44 30.38
CA ASN A 390 -20.71 -4.86 29.34
C ASN A 390 -20.29 -5.26 27.91
N GLY A 391 -19.16 -5.95 27.75
CA GLY A 391 -18.65 -6.36 26.45
C GLY A 391 -19.61 -7.32 25.73
N ALA A 392 -20.03 -6.93 24.52
CA ALA A 392 -21.06 -7.63 23.76
C ALA A 392 -20.70 -9.09 23.40
N LYS A 393 -19.41 -9.46 23.38
CA LYS A 393 -18.95 -10.80 23.00
C LYS A 393 -18.67 -11.72 24.19
N VAL A 394 -18.71 -11.20 25.42
CA VAL A 394 -18.27 -11.92 26.62
C VAL A 394 -19.33 -11.93 27.74
N PRO A 395 -20.57 -12.36 27.44
CA PRO A 395 -21.62 -12.37 28.45
C PRO A 395 -21.22 -13.26 29.64
N GLY A 396 -21.32 -12.69 30.85
CA GLY A 396 -20.96 -13.35 32.11
C GLY A 396 -19.51 -13.16 32.57
N ALA A 397 -18.66 -12.45 31.82
CA ALA A 397 -17.37 -12.01 32.31
C ALA A 397 -17.54 -10.93 33.39
N ALA A 398 -16.71 -10.95 34.43
CA ALA A 398 -16.73 -9.96 35.50
C ALA A 398 -16.24 -8.58 35.02
N SER A 399 -16.64 -7.51 35.72
CA SER A 399 -16.24 -6.13 35.39
C SER A 399 -14.72 -5.98 35.36
N GLY A 400 -14.16 -5.40 34.31
CA GLY A 400 -12.71 -5.17 34.17
C GLY A 400 -11.90 -6.40 33.78
N VAL A 401 -12.55 -7.56 33.57
CA VAL A 401 -11.89 -8.77 33.07
C VAL A 401 -11.84 -8.76 31.55
N VAL A 402 -10.64 -8.88 30.98
CA VAL A 402 -10.45 -9.06 29.53
C VAL A 402 -10.45 -10.54 29.21
N VAL A 403 -11.29 -10.95 28.26
CA VAL A 403 -11.27 -12.30 27.70
C VAL A 403 -10.43 -12.30 26.42
N ALA A 404 -9.48 -13.24 26.30
CA ALA A 404 -8.56 -13.29 25.16
C ALA A 404 -9.29 -13.47 23.82
N SER A 405 -10.32 -14.33 23.79
CA SER A 405 -11.23 -14.48 22.65
C SER A 405 -12.60 -14.99 23.11
N PRO A 406 -13.70 -14.61 22.44
CA PRO A 406 -15.03 -15.17 22.72
C PRO A 406 -15.14 -16.65 22.35
N SER A 407 -14.15 -17.24 21.68
CA SER A 407 -14.15 -18.66 21.31
C SER A 407 -14.14 -19.55 22.55
N LYS A 408 -15.12 -20.46 22.62
CA LYS A 408 -15.26 -21.46 23.69
C LYS A 408 -14.87 -22.88 23.23
N SER A 409 -14.40 -23.03 22.00
CA SER A 409 -14.12 -24.34 21.42
C SER A 409 -13.12 -24.27 20.26
N ASN A 410 -12.11 -25.15 20.30
CA ASN A 410 -11.10 -25.40 19.26
C ASN A 410 -10.53 -24.15 18.54
N PRO A 411 -9.74 -23.31 19.23
CA PRO A 411 -9.35 -23.44 20.65
C PRO A 411 -10.35 -22.77 21.61
N ASP A 412 -10.40 -23.26 22.85
CA ASP A 412 -11.15 -22.62 23.95
C ASP A 412 -10.29 -21.55 24.61
N TYR A 413 -10.56 -20.29 24.27
CA TYR A 413 -9.84 -19.10 24.72
C TYR A 413 -10.73 -18.21 25.60
N PHE A 414 -11.84 -18.73 26.11
CA PHE A 414 -12.77 -18.00 26.96
C PHE A 414 -12.27 -17.92 28.41
N TYR A 415 -11.06 -17.37 28.58
CA TYR A 415 -10.40 -17.12 29.86
C TYR A 415 -9.73 -15.74 29.84
N SER A 416 -9.33 -15.27 31.01
CA SER A 416 -8.53 -14.05 31.15
C SER A 416 -7.08 -14.40 31.41
N TRP A 417 -6.20 -13.99 30.51
CA TRP A 417 -4.76 -14.07 30.70
C TRP A 417 -4.24 -12.77 31.29
N THR A 418 -3.34 -12.87 32.28
CA THR A 418 -2.71 -11.71 32.91
C THR A 418 -1.94 -10.86 31.89
N ARG A 419 -1.18 -11.53 30.99
CA ARG A 419 -0.45 -10.88 29.89
C ARG A 419 -1.38 -10.09 28.99
N ASP A 420 -2.35 -10.76 28.38
CA ASP A 420 -3.28 -10.20 27.40
C ASP A 420 -4.05 -9.02 27.99
N SER A 421 -4.53 -9.18 29.22
CA SER A 421 -5.24 -8.12 29.95
C SER A 421 -4.35 -6.92 30.18
N ALA A 422 -3.12 -7.12 30.68
CA ALA A 422 -2.18 -6.03 30.94
C ALA A 422 -1.72 -5.31 29.66
N LEU A 423 -1.43 -6.04 28.59
CA LEU A 423 -1.03 -5.47 27.31
C LEU A 423 -2.16 -4.67 26.64
N THR A 424 -3.39 -5.16 26.75
CA THR A 424 -4.60 -4.49 26.25
C THR A 424 -4.86 -3.21 27.06
N PHE A 425 -4.82 -3.29 28.39
CA PHE A 425 -5.03 -2.12 29.24
C PHE A 425 -3.90 -1.12 29.15
N LYS A 426 -2.65 -1.52 28.89
CA LYS A 426 -1.59 -0.56 28.56
C LYS A 426 -1.93 0.26 27.33
N MET A 427 -2.50 -0.37 26.29
CA MET A 427 -2.98 0.34 25.09
C MET A 427 -4.14 1.28 25.41
N LEU A 428 -5.14 0.83 26.19
CA LEU A 428 -6.28 1.68 26.56
C LEU A 428 -5.86 2.86 27.46
N VAL A 429 -4.92 2.65 28.37
CA VAL A 429 -4.33 3.71 29.21
C VAL A 429 -3.62 4.75 28.34
N ASP A 430 -2.76 4.33 27.42
CA ASP A 430 -2.07 5.26 26.52
C ASP A 430 -3.07 6.03 25.63
N THR A 431 -4.11 5.34 25.16
CA THR A 431 -5.20 5.92 24.33
C THR A 431 -6.02 6.94 25.13
N SER A 432 -6.31 6.65 26.40
CA SER A 432 -6.98 7.56 27.33
C SER A 432 -6.13 8.80 27.61
N ILE A 433 -4.84 8.62 27.92
CA ILE A 433 -3.88 9.71 28.14
C ILE A 433 -3.75 10.61 26.90
N ALA A 434 -3.86 10.03 25.69
CA ALA A 434 -3.86 10.76 24.43
C ALA A 434 -5.17 11.52 24.14
N GLY A 435 -6.19 11.42 25.00
CA GLY A 435 -7.40 12.24 24.96
C GLY A 435 -8.73 11.47 24.89
N ASN A 436 -8.73 10.14 24.82
CA ASN A 436 -9.96 9.34 24.81
C ASN A 436 -10.42 8.98 26.24
N PHE A 437 -10.85 9.99 27.00
CA PHE A 437 -11.23 9.82 28.40
C PHE A 437 -12.49 8.95 28.63
N GLY A 438 -13.23 8.59 27.57
CA GLY A 438 -14.33 7.63 27.66
C GLY A 438 -13.89 6.22 28.10
N LEU A 439 -12.59 5.92 28.01
CA LEU A 439 -11.99 4.65 28.43
C LEU A 439 -11.70 4.56 29.93
N GLN A 440 -11.81 5.67 30.67
CA GLN A 440 -11.39 5.74 32.06
C GLN A 440 -12.15 4.76 32.97
N SER A 441 -13.46 4.61 32.80
CA SER A 441 -14.25 3.68 33.61
C SER A 441 -13.80 2.22 33.41
N GLU A 442 -13.45 1.83 32.18
CA GLU A 442 -12.92 0.48 31.94
C GLU A 442 -11.55 0.28 32.58
N ILE A 443 -10.69 1.31 32.59
CA ILE A 443 -9.38 1.27 33.26
C ILE A 443 -9.55 1.09 34.78
N GLU A 444 -10.48 1.82 35.39
CA GLU A 444 -10.79 1.73 36.82
C GLU A 444 -11.40 0.38 37.20
N ASN A 445 -12.28 -0.16 36.34
CA ASN A 445 -12.83 -1.51 36.48
C ASN A 445 -11.72 -2.57 36.44
N TYR A 446 -10.77 -2.45 35.49
CA TYR A 446 -9.63 -3.37 35.41
C TYR A 446 -8.77 -3.34 36.66
N ILE A 447 -8.43 -2.15 37.16
CA ILE A 447 -7.64 -2.01 38.40
C ILE A 447 -8.35 -2.72 39.56
N SER A 448 -9.67 -2.56 39.66
CA SER A 448 -10.50 -3.22 40.66
C SER A 448 -10.49 -4.74 40.52
N ALA A 449 -10.61 -5.25 39.30
CA ALA A 449 -10.53 -6.68 39.00
C ALA A 449 -9.15 -7.25 39.36
N GLN A 450 -8.07 -6.53 39.06
CA GLN A 450 -6.71 -6.97 39.35
C GLN A 450 -6.43 -7.03 40.87
N ALA A 451 -6.95 -6.08 41.64
CA ALA A 451 -6.89 -6.14 43.11
C ALA A 451 -7.50 -7.43 43.66
N LYS A 452 -8.63 -7.88 43.10
CA LYS A 452 -9.25 -9.15 43.47
C LYS A 452 -8.45 -10.35 42.98
N ILE A 453 -8.05 -10.38 41.70
CA ILE A 453 -7.33 -11.50 41.09
C ILE A 453 -6.01 -11.78 41.81
N GLN A 454 -5.28 -10.76 42.27
CA GLN A 454 -4.04 -10.97 43.04
C GLN A 454 -4.24 -11.82 44.31
N THR A 455 -5.44 -11.82 44.90
CA THR A 455 -5.76 -12.59 46.12
C THR A 455 -6.20 -14.03 45.84
N VAL A 456 -6.40 -14.39 44.57
CA VAL A 456 -6.93 -15.71 44.19
C VAL A 456 -5.82 -16.75 44.26
N SER A 457 -5.86 -17.59 45.30
CA SER A 457 -5.01 -18.78 45.38
C SER A 457 -5.26 -19.70 44.18
N ASN A 458 -4.18 -20.13 43.54
CA ASN A 458 -4.20 -20.85 42.28
C ASN A 458 -3.06 -21.90 42.24
N PRO A 459 -2.96 -22.72 41.18
CA PRO A 459 -1.94 -23.76 41.10
C PRO A 459 -0.48 -23.28 41.16
N SER A 460 -0.19 -22.01 40.80
CA SER A 460 1.15 -21.41 40.96
C SER A 460 1.45 -20.93 42.39
N GLY A 461 0.43 -20.81 43.25
CA GLY A 461 0.56 -20.44 44.66
C GLY A 461 -0.51 -19.45 45.13
N GLY A 462 -0.29 -18.88 46.32
CA GLY A 462 -1.05 -17.73 46.84
C GLY A 462 -0.30 -16.43 46.59
N LEU A 463 -0.86 -15.31 47.06
CA LEU A 463 -0.34 -13.94 46.84
C LEU A 463 1.17 -13.81 47.06
N SER A 464 1.70 -14.35 48.16
CA SER A 464 3.12 -14.24 48.53
C SER A 464 3.95 -15.50 48.25
N THR A 465 3.36 -16.53 47.64
CA THR A 465 4.02 -17.85 47.45
C THR A 465 4.12 -18.27 45.98
N GLY A 466 3.85 -17.35 45.05
CA GLY A 466 4.04 -17.56 43.60
C GLY A 466 2.77 -17.37 42.76
N GLY A 467 1.61 -17.16 43.38
CA GLY A 467 0.30 -17.10 42.69
C GLY A 467 0.17 -15.98 41.67
N LEU A 468 0.97 -14.90 41.78
CA LEU A 468 0.99 -13.81 40.80
C LEU A 468 1.57 -14.21 39.43
N GLY A 469 2.33 -15.32 39.38
CA GLY A 469 2.84 -15.90 38.14
C GLY A 469 1.86 -16.81 37.41
N GLU A 470 0.61 -16.94 37.88
CA GLU A 470 -0.40 -17.74 37.18
C GLU A 470 -0.78 -17.04 35.86
N PRO A 471 -0.69 -17.75 34.71
CA PRO A 471 -0.94 -17.14 33.41
C PRO A 471 -2.37 -16.69 33.21
N LYS A 472 -3.34 -17.51 33.64
CA LYS A 472 -4.76 -17.34 33.30
C LYS A 472 -5.74 -17.70 34.41
N PHE A 473 -6.91 -17.09 34.34
CA PHE A 473 -8.01 -17.19 35.29
C PHE A 473 -9.34 -17.38 34.56
N GLY A 474 -10.35 -17.90 35.27
CA GLY A 474 -11.73 -17.89 34.79
C GLY A 474 -12.26 -16.47 34.61
N VAL A 475 -13.18 -16.27 33.67
CA VAL A 475 -13.73 -14.94 33.35
C VAL A 475 -14.53 -14.29 34.49
N ASN A 476 -14.86 -15.07 35.53
CA ASN A 476 -15.50 -14.67 36.78
C ASN A 476 -14.49 -14.49 37.94
N GLU A 477 -13.21 -14.29 37.62
CA GLU A 477 -12.11 -14.05 38.56
C GLU A 477 -11.82 -15.24 39.48
N THR A 478 -12.10 -16.48 39.03
CA THR A 478 -11.75 -17.70 39.75
C THR A 478 -10.45 -18.31 39.23
N ALA A 479 -9.77 -19.11 40.06
CA ALA A 479 -8.58 -19.86 39.62
C ALA A 479 -8.92 -20.83 38.47
N PHE A 480 -8.05 -20.87 37.46
CA PHE A 480 -8.04 -21.98 36.50
C PHE A 480 -7.26 -23.16 37.11
N THR A 481 -7.90 -24.32 37.24
CA THR A 481 -7.34 -25.47 37.98
C THR A 481 -6.76 -26.56 37.06
N GLY A 482 -6.88 -26.42 35.74
CA GLY A 482 -6.38 -27.40 34.77
C GLY A 482 -4.85 -27.37 34.60
N PRO A 483 -4.25 -28.41 34.00
CA PRO A 483 -2.85 -28.38 33.55
C PRO A 483 -2.59 -27.24 32.58
N TRP A 484 -1.43 -26.59 32.70
CA TRP A 484 -1.03 -25.45 31.87
C TRP A 484 0.48 -25.17 32.01
N GLY A 485 1.09 -24.48 31.04
CA GLY A 485 2.46 -23.99 31.12
C GLY A 485 2.58 -22.84 32.11
N ARG A 486 2.89 -23.15 33.38
CA ARG A 486 2.97 -22.21 34.50
C ARG A 486 4.24 -22.44 35.33
N PRO A 487 4.76 -21.40 36.02
CA PRO A 487 4.32 -20.00 35.98
C PRO A 487 4.78 -19.30 34.70
N GLN A 488 4.11 -18.20 34.33
CA GLN A 488 4.60 -17.24 33.35
C GLN A 488 4.92 -15.94 34.08
N ARG A 489 6.18 -15.49 34.01
CA ARG A 489 6.72 -14.48 34.93
C ARG A 489 6.64 -13.05 34.38
N ASP A 490 6.13 -12.86 33.17
CA ASP A 490 5.96 -11.58 32.51
C ASP A 490 4.69 -10.86 32.96
N GLY A 491 3.62 -11.59 33.31
CA GLY A 491 2.32 -11.04 33.69
C GLY A 491 2.39 -9.92 34.74
N PRO A 492 3.04 -10.13 35.91
CA PRO A 492 3.22 -9.10 36.92
C PRO A 492 3.94 -7.84 36.40
N ALA A 493 5.01 -8.00 35.63
CA ALA A 493 5.76 -6.87 35.07
C ALA A 493 4.91 -6.02 34.11
N LEU A 494 4.13 -6.68 33.25
CA LEU A 494 3.22 -6.02 32.30
C LEU A 494 2.09 -5.28 33.03
N ARG A 495 1.50 -5.91 34.04
CA ARG A 495 0.43 -5.31 34.86
C ARG A 495 0.95 -4.10 35.64
N ALA A 496 2.11 -4.22 36.28
CA ALA A 496 2.77 -3.08 36.94
C ALA A 496 3.01 -1.93 35.96
N THR A 497 3.53 -2.22 34.77
CA THR A 497 3.78 -1.21 33.71
C THR A 497 2.51 -0.46 33.31
N ALA A 498 1.38 -1.15 33.11
CA ALA A 498 0.09 -0.52 32.79
C ALA A 498 -0.41 0.38 33.92
N LEU A 499 -0.35 -0.10 35.17
CA LEU A 499 -0.84 0.63 36.33
C LEU A 499 0.07 1.82 36.71
N ILE A 500 1.39 1.71 36.51
CA ILE A 500 2.34 2.81 36.71
C ILE A 500 2.04 3.94 35.70
N ALA A 501 1.80 3.61 34.43
CA ALA A 501 1.47 4.61 33.42
C ALA A 501 0.21 5.42 33.80
N TYR A 502 -0.86 4.74 34.22
CA TYR A 502 -2.07 5.41 34.68
C TYR A 502 -1.86 6.20 35.98
N SER A 503 -1.09 5.64 36.93
CA SER A 503 -0.76 6.32 38.19
C SER A 503 0.06 7.59 37.98
N ARG A 504 1.00 7.61 37.03
CA ARG A 504 1.74 8.81 36.64
C ARG A 504 0.80 9.87 36.07
N TRP A 505 -0.16 9.49 35.24
CA TRP A 505 -1.19 10.42 34.75
C TRP A 505 -2.06 10.96 35.90
N LEU A 506 -2.49 10.12 36.84
CA LEU A 506 -3.24 10.56 38.02
C LEU A 506 -2.46 11.59 38.84
N ILE A 507 -1.18 11.34 39.12
CA ILE A 507 -0.29 12.27 39.84
C ILE A 507 -0.16 13.60 39.07
N ALA A 508 0.12 13.53 37.77
CA ALA A 508 0.29 14.71 36.93
C ALA A 508 -0.98 15.59 36.86
N ASN A 509 -2.15 15.02 37.07
CA ASN A 509 -3.44 15.72 37.07
C ASN A 509 -3.98 16.01 38.48
N GLY A 510 -3.14 15.90 39.53
CA GLY A 510 -3.50 16.30 40.90
C GLY A 510 -4.29 15.25 41.69
N TYR A 511 -4.43 14.03 41.18
CA TYR A 511 -5.14 12.92 41.82
C TYR A 511 -4.23 12.00 42.64
N THR A 512 -3.12 12.51 43.17
CA THR A 512 -2.13 11.76 43.97
C THR A 512 -2.77 11.01 45.15
N SER A 513 -3.83 11.56 45.74
CA SER A 513 -4.60 10.93 46.83
C SER A 513 -5.28 9.61 46.44
N THR A 514 -5.40 9.31 45.15
CA THR A 514 -5.99 8.09 44.58
C THR A 514 -4.95 6.98 44.44
N VAL A 515 -3.71 7.35 44.13
CA VAL A 515 -2.66 6.40 43.75
C VAL A 515 -2.25 5.52 44.92
N SER A 516 -1.92 6.12 46.07
CA SER A 516 -1.45 5.35 47.23
C SER A 516 -2.46 4.34 47.78
N PRO A 517 -3.76 4.67 47.98
CA PRO A 517 -4.70 3.71 48.56
C PRO A 517 -5.26 2.67 47.57
N ILE A 518 -5.25 2.94 46.25
CA ILE A 518 -5.94 2.09 45.26
C ILE A 518 -4.95 1.35 44.35
N THR A 519 -4.05 2.06 43.66
CA THR A 519 -3.18 1.43 42.64
C THR A 519 -1.88 0.91 43.21
N TRP A 520 -1.31 1.59 44.22
CA TRP A 520 0.05 1.30 44.70
C TRP A 520 0.22 -0.11 45.27
N HIS A 521 -0.73 -0.62 46.06
CA HIS A 521 -0.59 -1.97 46.62
C HIS A 521 -0.60 -3.07 45.55
N ILE A 522 -1.32 -2.86 44.46
CA ILE A 522 -1.33 -3.79 43.31
C ILE A 522 0.05 -3.78 42.64
N ILE A 523 0.55 -2.58 42.33
CA ILE A 523 1.87 -2.36 41.72
C ILE A 523 2.98 -2.94 42.60
N GLN A 524 2.93 -2.67 43.91
CA GLN A 524 3.91 -3.13 44.88
C GLN A 524 4.03 -4.66 44.88
N ASN A 525 2.90 -5.38 44.89
CA ASN A 525 2.89 -6.84 44.85
C ASN A 525 3.51 -7.39 43.57
N ASP A 526 3.21 -6.78 42.43
CA ASP A 526 3.73 -7.21 41.14
C ASP A 526 5.25 -6.96 41.03
N LEU A 527 5.72 -5.79 41.48
CA LEU A 527 7.15 -5.48 41.53
C LEU A 527 7.89 -6.39 42.51
N ALA A 528 7.31 -6.66 43.68
CA ALA A 528 7.85 -7.60 44.66
C ALA A 528 8.04 -9.00 44.06
N TYR A 529 7.05 -9.46 43.28
CA TYR A 529 7.16 -10.72 42.56
C TYR A 529 8.32 -10.70 41.55
N VAL A 530 8.45 -9.63 40.77
CA VAL A 530 9.55 -9.51 39.80
C VAL A 530 10.90 -9.52 40.51
N GLU A 531 11.08 -8.73 41.57
CA GLU A 531 12.32 -8.72 42.38
C GLU A 531 12.67 -10.09 42.95
N GLN A 532 11.67 -10.86 43.37
CA GLN A 532 11.87 -12.16 43.98
C GLN A 532 12.15 -13.27 42.94
N TYR A 533 11.54 -13.22 41.76
CA TYR A 533 11.47 -14.35 40.83
C TYR A 533 12.09 -14.12 39.45
N TRP A 534 12.60 -12.94 39.11
CA TRP A 534 13.16 -12.65 37.77
C TRP A 534 14.29 -13.63 37.36
N ASN A 535 15.08 -14.12 38.31
CA ASN A 535 16.17 -15.07 38.06
C ASN A 535 15.75 -16.55 38.26
N LYS A 536 14.48 -16.87 38.04
CA LYS A 536 13.94 -18.24 38.02
C LYS A 536 13.32 -18.52 36.66
N THR A 537 13.48 -19.74 36.16
CA THR A 537 12.84 -20.15 34.90
C THR A 537 11.31 -20.10 35.02
N GLY A 538 10.66 -19.94 33.88
CA GLY A 538 9.22 -20.06 33.72
C GLY A 538 8.89 -20.18 32.23
N PHE A 539 7.61 -20.34 31.92
CA PHE A 539 7.17 -20.45 30.55
C PHE A 539 7.26 -19.10 29.83
N ASP A 540 7.60 -19.15 28.55
CA ASP A 540 7.64 -18.01 27.65
C ASP A 540 6.24 -17.49 27.30
N LEU A 541 6.17 -16.39 26.53
CA LEU A 541 4.91 -15.77 26.15
C LEU A 541 4.00 -16.64 25.27
N TRP A 542 4.56 -17.68 24.66
CA TRP A 542 3.83 -18.66 23.86
C TRP A 542 3.31 -19.83 24.70
N GLU A 543 3.63 -19.85 25.99
CA GLU A 543 3.16 -20.84 26.96
C GLU A 543 3.75 -22.24 26.74
N GLU A 544 4.92 -22.32 26.08
CA GLU A 544 5.47 -23.57 25.53
C GLU A 544 6.85 -23.92 26.10
N VAL A 545 7.75 -22.95 26.19
CA VAL A 545 9.16 -23.18 26.55
C VAL A 545 9.40 -22.76 27.99
N ASP A 546 9.69 -23.72 28.86
CA ASP A 546 10.17 -23.45 30.23
C ASP A 546 11.66 -23.13 30.19
N GLY A 547 11.99 -21.87 30.47
CA GLY A 547 13.33 -21.32 30.36
C GLY A 547 13.42 -19.90 30.90
N SER A 548 14.38 -19.14 30.37
CA SER A 548 14.45 -17.68 30.53
C SER A 548 14.12 -17.06 29.18
N SER A 549 13.05 -16.27 29.12
CA SER A 549 12.54 -15.70 27.87
C SER A 549 12.92 -14.23 27.70
N PHE A 550 13.36 -13.82 26.51
CA PHE A 550 13.82 -12.45 26.23
C PHE A 550 12.72 -11.43 26.52
N PHE A 551 11.52 -11.65 25.97
CA PHE A 551 10.34 -10.82 26.23
C PHE A 551 10.11 -10.62 27.73
N THR A 552 10.10 -11.73 28.49
CA THR A 552 9.87 -11.72 29.94
C THR A 552 10.92 -10.89 30.68
N ILE A 553 12.22 -11.11 30.40
CA ILE A 553 13.30 -10.39 31.08
C ILE A 553 13.30 -8.90 30.69
N ALA A 554 13.03 -8.58 29.43
CA ALA A 554 12.99 -7.20 28.95
C ALA A 554 11.88 -6.39 29.66
N VAL A 555 10.66 -6.93 29.74
CA VAL A 555 9.54 -6.21 30.39
C VAL A 555 9.68 -6.19 31.91
N GLN A 556 10.29 -7.21 32.52
CA GLN A 556 10.64 -7.19 33.95
C GLN A 556 11.66 -6.10 34.27
N HIS A 557 12.71 -5.95 33.45
CA HIS A 557 13.69 -4.88 33.59
C HIS A 557 13.01 -3.51 33.54
N ARG A 558 12.17 -3.27 32.53
CA ARG A 558 11.38 -2.04 32.42
C ARG A 558 10.53 -1.79 33.67
N ALA A 559 9.77 -2.79 34.12
CA ALA A 559 8.86 -2.63 35.27
C ALA A 559 9.62 -2.22 36.55
N LEU A 560 10.78 -2.84 36.82
CA LEU A 560 11.62 -2.51 37.97
C LEU A 560 12.16 -1.07 37.89
N VAL A 561 12.59 -0.63 36.71
CA VAL A 561 13.06 0.75 36.49
C VAL A 561 11.93 1.75 36.71
N GLU A 562 10.77 1.51 36.10
CA GLU A 562 9.60 2.39 36.27
C GLU A 562 9.09 2.44 37.71
N GLY A 563 9.25 1.33 38.44
CA GLY A 563 8.93 1.17 39.85
C GLY A 563 10.02 1.65 40.82
N THR A 564 11.16 2.15 40.32
CA THR A 564 12.33 2.60 41.12
C THR A 564 12.90 1.52 42.05
N CYS A 565 12.87 0.26 41.60
CA CYS A 565 13.37 -0.90 42.34
C CYS A 565 14.89 -1.09 42.19
N PRO A 566 15.61 -1.57 43.21
CA PRO A 566 17.06 -1.78 43.16
C PRO A 566 17.49 -3.00 42.32
N ALA A 567 16.60 -3.96 42.05
CA ALA A 567 16.94 -5.14 41.25
C ALA A 567 17.19 -4.77 39.78
N ASN A 568 18.22 -5.36 39.16
CA ASN A 568 18.61 -5.04 37.78
C ASN A 568 18.86 -6.31 36.93
N PRO A 569 17.86 -6.77 36.15
CA PRO A 569 18.01 -7.88 35.21
C PRO A 569 18.86 -7.62 33.96
N ALA A 570 19.41 -6.41 33.75
CA ALA A 570 20.08 -6.01 32.50
C ALA A 570 21.25 -6.93 32.08
N ILE A 571 21.93 -7.57 33.04
CA ILE A 571 22.99 -8.53 32.72
C ILE A 571 22.43 -9.76 32.00
N LEU A 572 21.33 -10.33 32.52
CA LEU A 572 20.68 -11.48 31.91
C LEU A 572 20.08 -11.11 30.55
N LEU A 573 19.56 -9.89 30.41
CA LEU A 573 19.06 -9.37 29.13
C LEU A 573 20.16 -9.33 28.06
N GLY A 574 21.40 -9.01 28.42
CA GLY A 574 22.54 -9.06 27.51
C GLY A 574 22.91 -10.46 27.02
N SER A 575 22.60 -11.52 27.79
CA SER A 575 22.94 -12.91 27.45
C SER A 575 22.12 -13.51 26.30
N PHE A 576 21.04 -12.86 25.89
CA PHE A 576 20.21 -13.32 24.77
C PHE A 576 20.83 -13.02 23.40
N TRP A 577 21.83 -12.14 23.32
CA TRP A 577 22.51 -11.85 22.05
C TRP A 577 23.57 -12.92 21.72
N ASN A 578 23.40 -13.64 20.61
CA ASN A 578 24.31 -14.74 20.21
C ASN A 578 25.46 -14.31 19.28
N GLY A 579 25.51 -13.03 18.87
CA GLY A 579 26.50 -12.52 17.92
C GLY A 579 25.95 -12.19 16.53
N GLY A 580 24.73 -12.64 16.19
CA GLY A 580 24.04 -12.33 14.93
C GLY A 580 22.56 -11.97 15.09
N SER A 581 21.88 -12.60 16.03
CA SER A 581 20.47 -12.37 16.36
C SER A 581 20.22 -12.43 17.87
N ILE A 582 19.01 -12.10 18.28
CA ILE A 582 18.54 -12.25 19.67
C ILE A 582 17.92 -13.64 19.77
N LEU A 583 18.39 -14.46 20.70
CA LEU A 583 17.73 -15.71 21.06
C LEU A 583 16.47 -15.41 21.87
N ALA A 584 15.35 -16.01 21.52
CA ALA A 584 14.09 -15.82 22.22
C ALA A 584 14.07 -16.41 23.63
N ASN A 585 14.70 -17.58 23.79
CA ASN A 585 14.76 -18.32 25.04
C ASN A 585 16.19 -18.85 25.26
N ILE A 586 16.62 -18.84 26.52
CA ILE A 586 17.88 -19.42 27.00
C ILE A 586 17.61 -20.17 28.31
N ASN A 587 18.61 -20.91 28.82
CA ASN A 587 18.47 -21.73 30.03
C ASN A 587 17.32 -22.76 29.94
N ASP A 588 17.10 -23.28 28.75
CA ASP A 588 16.12 -24.29 28.42
C ASP A 588 16.79 -25.44 27.66
N ASN A 589 16.03 -26.50 27.37
CA ASN A 589 16.50 -27.65 26.60
C ASN A 589 15.72 -27.84 25.29
N ASN A 590 15.15 -26.76 24.74
CA ASN A 590 14.43 -26.79 23.50
C ASN A 590 15.41 -26.83 22.30
N ALA A 591 14.99 -27.41 21.19
CA ALA A 591 15.82 -27.59 19.99
C ALA A 591 15.49 -26.58 18.87
N ARG A 592 14.85 -25.44 19.17
CA ARG A 592 14.51 -24.40 18.20
C ARG A 592 15.73 -23.55 17.88
N SER A 593 15.70 -22.88 16.73
CA SER A 593 16.71 -21.90 16.28
C SER A 593 16.90 -20.73 17.25
N GLY A 594 15.86 -20.38 18.00
CA GLY A 594 15.79 -19.18 18.83
C GLY A 594 15.33 -17.93 18.06
N GLU A 595 15.07 -18.05 16.76
CA GLU A 595 14.47 -17.00 15.93
C GLU A 595 12.97 -16.92 16.20
N ASP A 596 12.53 -15.87 16.91
CA ASP A 596 11.16 -15.77 17.37
C ASP A 596 10.69 -14.31 17.48
N ALA A 597 9.43 -14.05 17.11
CA ALA A 597 8.73 -12.77 17.28
C ALA A 597 8.66 -12.30 18.74
N ASN A 598 8.87 -13.18 19.72
CA ASN A 598 9.22 -12.86 21.10
C ASN A 598 10.16 -11.66 21.21
N THR A 599 11.21 -11.64 20.37
CA THR A 599 12.27 -10.63 20.39
C THR A 599 11.82 -9.27 19.85
N LEU A 600 10.96 -9.27 18.82
CA LEU A 600 10.31 -8.05 18.32
C LEU A 600 9.36 -7.48 19.36
N LEU A 601 8.52 -8.36 19.94
CA LEU A 601 7.56 -8.01 20.97
C LEU A 601 8.29 -7.42 22.19
N GLY A 602 9.40 -8.01 22.62
CA GLY A 602 10.21 -7.47 23.72
C GLY A 602 10.64 -6.04 23.43
N SER A 603 11.19 -5.80 22.23
CA SER A 603 11.70 -4.48 21.82
C SER A 603 10.61 -3.41 21.73
N ILE A 604 9.44 -3.70 21.12
CA ILE A 604 8.35 -2.71 21.00
C ILE A 604 7.67 -2.45 22.36
N HIS A 605 7.67 -3.43 23.26
CA HIS A 605 7.10 -3.30 24.59
C HIS A 605 8.05 -2.64 25.60
N THR A 606 9.32 -2.50 25.27
CA THR A 606 10.31 -1.70 26.02
C THR A 606 10.80 -0.47 25.24
N PHE A 607 10.08 -0.09 24.18
CA PHE A 607 10.33 1.15 23.45
C PHE A 607 10.29 2.38 24.37
N ASP A 608 11.33 3.20 24.30
CA ASP A 608 11.40 4.52 24.92
C ASP A 608 11.68 5.59 23.85
N PRO A 609 10.75 6.53 23.60
CA PRO A 609 10.97 7.57 22.61
C PRO A 609 12.11 8.53 22.96
N ALA A 610 12.49 8.66 24.24
CA ALA A 610 13.59 9.52 24.69
C ALA A 610 14.96 8.83 24.63
N ALA A 611 14.99 7.50 24.48
CA ALA A 611 16.24 6.74 24.41
C ALA A 611 16.97 6.93 23.07
N ASN A 612 18.28 6.76 23.11
CA ASN A 612 19.10 6.63 21.90
C ASN A 612 18.96 5.20 21.32
N CYS A 613 19.67 4.92 20.22
CA CYS A 613 19.72 3.58 19.62
C CYS A 613 20.58 2.62 20.45
N ASP A 614 20.05 2.24 21.62
CA ASP A 614 20.77 1.55 22.69
C ASP A 614 20.68 0.02 22.57
N ASP A 615 21.82 -0.63 22.34
CA ASP A 615 21.96 -2.09 22.23
C ASP A 615 21.85 -2.83 23.58
N SER A 616 21.91 -2.13 24.71
CA SER A 616 21.81 -2.75 26.06
C SER A 616 20.37 -2.99 26.49
N THR A 617 19.47 -2.09 26.08
CA THR A 617 18.02 -2.20 26.30
C THR A 617 17.27 -2.62 25.04
N PHE A 618 18.01 -2.92 23.96
CA PHE A 618 17.49 -3.39 22.67
C PHE A 618 16.42 -2.45 22.10
N GLN A 619 16.68 -1.14 22.14
CA GLN A 619 15.76 -0.15 21.57
C GLN A 619 15.50 -0.45 20.07
N PRO A 620 14.31 -0.13 19.54
CA PRO A 620 13.96 -0.41 18.15
C PRO A 620 14.97 0.08 17.10
N CYS A 621 15.58 1.25 17.29
CA CYS A 621 16.63 1.73 16.38
C CYS A 621 18.04 1.19 16.65
N SER A 622 18.23 0.33 17.66
CA SER A 622 19.53 -0.26 18.00
C SER A 622 20.03 -1.22 16.91
N ALA A 623 21.35 -1.37 16.80
CA ALA A 623 21.92 -2.23 15.78
C ALA A 623 21.52 -3.70 15.95
N LYS A 624 21.43 -4.17 17.21
CA LYS A 624 20.99 -5.54 17.52
C LYS A 624 19.52 -5.79 17.18
N ALA A 625 18.63 -4.84 17.48
CA ALA A 625 17.21 -4.97 17.16
C ALA A 625 16.97 -5.04 15.64
N LEU A 626 17.67 -4.20 14.87
CA LEU A 626 17.55 -4.17 13.39
C LEU A 626 18.14 -5.42 12.73
N ALA A 627 19.29 -5.90 13.21
CA ALA A 627 19.87 -7.15 12.73
C ALA A 627 18.93 -8.33 13.00
N ASN A 628 18.36 -8.37 14.21
CA ASN A 628 17.39 -9.39 14.60
C ASN A 628 16.09 -9.31 13.77
N HIS A 629 15.59 -8.11 13.48
CA HIS A 629 14.41 -7.90 12.63
C HIS A 629 14.61 -8.52 11.24
N LYS A 630 15.76 -8.28 10.60
CA LYS A 630 16.08 -8.92 9.31
C LYS A 630 16.09 -10.44 9.43
N VAL A 631 16.89 -11.00 10.35
CA VAL A 631 17.02 -12.46 10.52
C VAL A 631 15.67 -13.12 10.72
N LEU A 632 14.85 -12.58 11.62
CA LEU A 632 13.54 -13.13 11.92
C LEU A 632 12.57 -13.01 10.75
N THR A 633 12.52 -11.87 10.05
CA THR A 633 11.62 -11.75 8.89
C THR A 633 12.06 -12.68 7.77
N ASP A 634 13.36 -12.76 7.48
CA ASP A 634 13.89 -13.62 6.42
C ASP A 634 13.59 -15.10 6.67
N SER A 635 13.54 -15.56 7.93
CA SER A 635 13.20 -16.95 8.26
C SER A 635 11.76 -17.33 7.90
N PHE A 636 10.85 -16.36 7.74
CA PHE A 636 9.47 -16.60 7.29
C PHE A 636 9.28 -16.50 5.77
N ARG A 637 10.25 -15.97 5.01
CA ARG A 637 10.09 -15.74 3.57
C ARG A 637 9.87 -17.02 2.78
N SER A 638 10.56 -18.09 3.15
CA SER A 638 10.56 -19.36 2.40
C SER A 638 9.53 -20.37 2.90
N ILE A 639 9.01 -20.22 4.12
CA ILE A 639 8.18 -21.27 4.77
C ILE A 639 6.67 -21.07 4.58
N TYR A 640 6.22 -19.84 4.32
CA TYR A 640 4.80 -19.57 4.05
C TYR A 640 4.54 -19.32 2.57
N ALA A 641 3.59 -20.04 1.99
CA ALA A 641 3.23 -19.90 0.58
C ALA A 641 2.78 -18.46 0.24
N ILE A 642 2.14 -17.74 1.17
CA ILE A 642 1.74 -16.33 1.00
C ILE A 642 2.93 -15.38 0.81
N ASN A 643 4.13 -15.78 1.24
CA ASN A 643 5.36 -15.00 1.09
C ASN A 643 6.15 -15.36 -0.18
N SER A 644 5.64 -16.29 -1.00
CA SER A 644 6.35 -16.80 -2.17
C SER A 644 6.64 -15.68 -3.18
N GLY A 645 7.91 -15.59 -3.62
CA GLY A 645 8.36 -14.60 -4.59
C GLY A 645 8.58 -13.18 -4.03
N ILE A 646 8.36 -12.95 -2.73
CA ILE A 646 8.57 -11.63 -2.12
C ILE A 646 10.05 -11.46 -1.73
N ALA A 647 10.74 -10.57 -2.46
CA ALA A 647 12.17 -10.29 -2.28
C ALA A 647 12.50 -9.61 -0.94
N GLU A 648 13.77 -9.72 -0.53
CA GLU A 648 14.37 -8.94 0.56
C GLU A 648 14.12 -7.44 0.36
N GLY A 649 13.97 -6.70 1.46
CA GLY A 649 13.56 -5.29 1.42
C GLY A 649 12.07 -5.05 1.19
N THR A 650 11.28 -6.10 0.93
CA THR A 650 9.80 -6.03 0.86
C THR A 650 9.15 -6.71 2.06
N ALA A 651 8.07 -6.13 2.57
CA ALA A 651 7.30 -6.64 3.71
C ALA A 651 6.60 -7.98 3.39
N ILE A 652 6.47 -8.83 4.42
CA ILE A 652 5.91 -10.19 4.34
C ILE A 652 5.02 -10.47 5.57
N ALA A 653 4.27 -11.57 5.53
CA ALA A 653 3.56 -12.08 6.70
C ALA A 653 4.52 -12.80 7.66
N VAL A 654 4.43 -12.49 8.95
CA VAL A 654 5.36 -12.96 10.01
C VAL A 654 4.63 -13.83 11.03
N GLY A 655 5.19 -15.00 11.36
CA GLY A 655 4.66 -15.96 12.34
C GLY A 655 5.18 -15.74 13.75
N ARG A 656 5.09 -16.77 14.62
CA ARG A 656 5.72 -16.76 15.96
C ARG A 656 7.20 -17.09 15.84
N TYR A 657 7.52 -18.31 15.40
CA TYR A 657 8.86 -18.81 15.13
C TYR A 657 8.79 -19.82 13.96
N PRO A 658 9.87 -20.08 13.21
CA PRO A 658 9.83 -20.92 12.00
C PRO A 658 9.40 -22.38 12.25
N GLU A 659 9.67 -22.91 13.44
CA GLU A 659 9.36 -24.28 13.83
C GLU A 659 7.93 -24.44 14.38
N ASP A 660 7.08 -23.41 14.27
CA ASP A 660 5.73 -23.42 14.81
C ASP A 660 4.85 -24.50 14.16
N VAL A 661 4.13 -25.24 14.99
CA VAL A 661 3.17 -26.27 14.58
C VAL A 661 1.78 -26.04 15.17
N TYR A 662 1.60 -25.01 16.01
CA TYR A 662 0.31 -24.70 16.61
C TYR A 662 -0.68 -24.33 15.52
N GLN A 663 -1.76 -25.12 15.43
CA GLN A 663 -2.77 -25.00 14.36
C GLN A 663 -2.17 -25.02 12.94
N GLY A 664 -1.04 -25.72 12.76
CA GLY A 664 -0.34 -25.84 11.48
C GLY A 664 0.81 -24.87 11.25
N GLY A 665 1.09 -23.95 12.18
CA GLY A 665 2.20 -23.00 12.06
C GLY A 665 1.91 -21.93 11.00
N ASN A 666 1.34 -20.80 11.42
CA ASN A 666 0.82 -19.78 10.52
C ASN A 666 1.41 -18.40 10.81
N PRO A 667 1.29 -17.43 9.89
CA PRO A 667 1.47 -16.02 10.21
C PRO A 667 0.51 -15.55 11.30
N TRP A 668 0.95 -14.62 12.14
CA TRP A 668 0.11 -13.99 13.17
C TRP A 668 -0.04 -12.50 12.89
N TYR A 669 -1.27 -11.99 12.96
CA TYR A 669 -1.55 -10.56 12.78
C TYR A 669 -0.71 -9.69 13.72
N ILE A 670 -0.65 -10.06 15.00
CA ILE A 670 0.11 -9.31 16.02
C ILE A 670 1.62 -9.26 15.72
N ASN A 671 2.19 -10.32 15.13
CA ASN A 671 3.63 -10.40 14.86
C ASN A 671 3.99 -9.67 13.56
N THR A 672 3.10 -9.72 12.56
CA THR A 672 3.22 -8.92 11.35
C THR A 672 3.12 -7.43 11.68
N LEU A 673 2.20 -7.04 12.56
CA LEU A 673 2.08 -5.67 13.07
C LEU A 673 3.27 -5.26 13.94
N ALA A 674 3.77 -6.15 14.82
CA ALA A 674 4.96 -5.88 15.63
C ALA A 674 6.22 -5.65 14.77
N ALA A 675 6.38 -6.39 13.67
CA ALA A 675 7.46 -6.17 12.71
C ALA A 675 7.36 -4.78 12.07
N ALA A 676 6.16 -4.26 11.80
CA ALA A 676 5.97 -2.90 11.32
C ALA A 676 6.18 -1.85 12.43
N GLU A 677 5.69 -2.11 13.64
CA GLU A 677 5.80 -1.21 14.80
C GLU A 677 7.25 -0.92 15.17
N LEU A 678 8.12 -1.94 15.19
CA LEU A 678 9.55 -1.77 15.44
C LEU A 678 10.18 -0.77 14.46
N LEU A 679 9.80 -0.83 13.18
CA LEU A 679 10.29 0.10 12.16
C LEU A 679 9.77 1.52 12.38
N TYR A 680 8.50 1.69 12.78
CA TYR A 680 7.95 3.01 13.11
C TYR A 680 8.60 3.62 14.35
N ASP A 681 8.87 2.82 15.38
CA ASP A 681 9.60 3.26 16.57
C ASP A 681 11.04 3.67 16.22
N ALA A 682 11.72 2.88 15.39
CA ALA A 682 13.08 3.18 14.95
C ALA A 682 13.14 4.51 14.15
N LEU A 683 12.19 4.69 13.22
CA LEU A 683 12.02 5.94 12.47
C LEU A 683 11.76 7.12 13.39
N TYR A 684 10.94 6.96 14.42
CA TYR A 684 10.69 8.01 15.40
C TYR A 684 11.99 8.41 16.14
N GLN A 685 12.77 7.42 16.62
CA GLN A 685 14.02 7.66 17.32
C GLN A 685 15.06 8.33 16.42
N TRP A 686 15.25 7.87 15.19
CA TRP A 686 16.15 8.52 14.23
C TRP A 686 15.74 9.95 13.91
N ASN A 687 14.43 10.22 13.79
CA ASN A 687 13.91 11.58 13.56
C ASN A 687 14.21 12.50 14.74
N ARG A 688 14.01 12.03 15.97
CA ARG A 688 14.40 12.76 17.18
C ARG A 688 15.90 13.04 17.24
N LEU A 689 16.72 12.04 16.89
CA LEU A 689 18.19 12.12 16.93
C LEU A 689 18.76 12.98 15.79
N GLY A 690 18.01 13.18 14.71
CA GLY A 690 18.46 13.91 13.52
C GLY A 690 19.53 13.17 12.70
N SER A 691 19.76 11.89 12.97
CA SER A 691 20.71 11.03 12.25
C SER A 691 20.38 9.55 12.44
N LEU A 692 20.83 8.72 11.51
CA LEU A 692 20.86 7.26 11.66
C LEU A 692 22.32 6.79 11.60
N THR A 693 22.65 5.73 12.34
CA THR A 693 23.98 5.12 12.33
C THR A 693 23.88 3.69 11.85
N VAL A 694 24.63 3.36 10.80
CA VAL A 694 24.80 2.00 10.29
C VAL A 694 26.08 1.43 10.89
N THR A 695 25.96 0.31 11.59
CA THR A 695 27.11 -0.43 12.13
C THR A 695 27.33 -1.70 11.31
N THR A 696 28.44 -2.40 11.55
CA THR A 696 28.67 -3.72 10.94
C THR A 696 27.55 -4.71 11.31
N THR A 697 27.00 -4.61 12.52
CA THR A 697 25.90 -5.47 13.00
C THR A 697 24.60 -5.22 12.24
N SER A 698 24.22 -3.95 12.03
CA SER A 698 22.97 -3.61 11.35
C SER A 698 23.11 -3.52 9.82
N LEU A 699 24.32 -3.67 9.27
CA LEU A 699 24.59 -3.49 7.84
C LEU A 699 23.71 -4.38 6.94
N PRO A 700 23.48 -5.68 7.23
CA PRO A 700 22.62 -6.51 6.41
C PRO A 700 21.20 -5.95 6.30
N PHE A 701 20.62 -5.46 7.40
CA PHE A 701 19.29 -4.84 7.40
C PHE A 701 19.20 -3.65 6.44
N PHE A 702 20.19 -2.76 6.44
CA PHE A 702 20.15 -1.58 5.57
C PHE A 702 20.43 -1.89 4.10
N ARG A 703 21.16 -2.96 3.79
CA ARG A 703 21.48 -3.34 2.41
C ARG A 703 20.27 -3.81 1.61
N ASP A 704 19.23 -4.31 2.29
CA ASP A 704 17.94 -4.64 1.68
C ASP A 704 17.27 -3.43 1.02
N PHE A 705 17.52 -2.22 1.54
CA PHE A 705 16.94 -0.97 1.03
C PHE A 705 17.94 -0.14 0.22
N SER A 706 19.24 -0.26 0.53
CA SER A 706 20.32 0.48 -0.11
C SER A 706 21.55 -0.41 -0.24
N PRO A 707 21.67 -1.20 -1.33
CA PRO A 707 22.73 -2.21 -1.48
C PRO A 707 24.17 -1.68 -1.34
N SER A 708 24.40 -0.42 -1.69
CA SER A 708 25.71 0.24 -1.62
C SER A 708 26.01 0.93 -0.29
N ILE A 709 25.12 0.84 0.72
CA ILE A 709 25.33 1.50 2.01
C ILE A 709 26.53 0.90 2.77
N THR A 710 27.24 1.73 3.51
CA THR A 710 28.43 1.34 4.30
C THR A 710 28.24 1.71 5.76
N PRO A 711 29.01 1.11 6.70
CA PRO A 711 28.99 1.55 8.08
C PRO A 711 29.39 3.03 8.20
N GLY A 712 28.61 3.80 8.96
CA GLY A 712 28.77 5.25 9.07
C GLY A 712 27.57 5.91 9.75
N THR A 713 27.72 7.20 10.09
CA THR A 713 26.63 8.03 10.61
C THR A 713 26.12 8.93 9.50
N TYR A 714 24.81 8.88 9.26
CA TYR A 714 24.14 9.59 8.18
C TYR A 714 23.20 10.64 8.80
N PRO A 715 23.49 11.95 8.63
CA PRO A 715 22.61 13.00 9.13
C PRO A 715 21.28 13.00 8.38
N SER A 716 20.24 13.58 9.00
CA SER A 716 18.89 13.71 8.45
C SER A 716 18.83 14.39 7.08
N SER A 717 19.82 15.21 6.74
CA SER A 717 19.98 15.86 5.44
C SER A 717 20.59 14.98 4.35
N SER A 718 21.08 13.78 4.68
CA SER A 718 21.78 12.91 3.73
C SER A 718 20.81 12.14 2.83
N PRO A 719 21.21 11.79 1.59
CA PRO A 719 20.42 10.94 0.70
C PRO A 719 20.06 9.58 1.34
N ALA A 720 20.98 8.98 2.09
CA ALA A 720 20.77 7.71 2.77
C ALA A 720 19.70 7.77 3.88
N TYR A 721 19.53 8.93 4.50
CA TYR A 721 18.48 9.14 5.50
C TYR A 721 17.14 9.50 4.83
N THR A 722 17.17 10.41 3.85
CA THR A 722 15.97 10.92 3.17
C THR A 722 15.30 9.89 2.26
N SER A 723 16.00 8.83 1.86
CA SER A 723 15.42 7.68 1.15
C SER A 723 14.61 6.74 2.04
N LEU A 724 14.75 6.82 3.38
CA LEU A 724 13.94 6.02 4.28
C LEU A 724 12.48 6.51 4.27
N PRO A 725 11.48 5.59 4.35
CA PRO A 725 10.09 5.98 4.51
C PRO A 725 9.91 6.85 5.74
N GLN A 726 9.42 8.07 5.55
CA GLN A 726 9.19 9.00 6.66
C GLN A 726 7.82 8.77 7.29
N PRO A 727 7.71 8.78 8.64
CA PRO A 727 6.42 8.67 9.31
C PRO A 727 5.46 9.76 8.80
N SER A 728 4.19 9.41 8.64
CA SER A 728 3.17 10.38 8.27
C SER A 728 3.07 11.48 9.33
N LYS A 729 3.03 12.75 8.92
CA LYS A 729 2.62 13.83 9.83
C LYS A 729 1.23 13.49 10.38
N PRO A 730 0.99 13.61 11.69
CA PRO A 730 -0.33 13.36 12.26
C PRO A 730 -1.35 14.24 11.55
N THR A 731 -2.33 13.63 10.89
CA THR A 731 -3.48 14.34 10.35
C THR A 731 -4.45 14.65 11.50
N PRO A 732 -4.98 15.87 11.62
CA PRO A 732 -5.91 16.23 12.70
C PRO A 732 -7.23 15.43 12.67
N THR A 733 -7.49 14.65 11.61
CA THR A 733 -8.64 13.75 11.45
C THR A 733 -8.38 12.32 11.89
N ALA A 734 -7.15 11.95 12.29
CA ALA A 734 -6.88 10.61 12.82
C ALA A 734 -7.59 10.47 14.18
N THR A 735 -8.77 9.86 14.14
CA THR A 735 -9.46 9.30 15.31
C THR A 735 -8.45 8.57 16.19
N SER A 736 -8.56 8.73 17.51
CA SER A 736 -7.71 8.08 18.53
C SER A 736 -7.31 6.65 18.07
N PRO A 737 -6.01 6.37 17.86
CA PRO A 737 -5.59 5.13 17.21
C PRO A 737 -5.97 3.93 18.06
N SER A 738 -6.55 2.93 17.41
CA SER A 738 -7.09 1.74 18.08
C SER A 738 -6.07 0.63 18.34
N SER A 739 -4.88 0.76 17.76
CA SER A 739 -3.76 -0.16 17.95
C SER A 739 -2.45 0.63 18.11
N ARG A 740 -1.50 0.05 18.84
CA ARG A 740 -0.18 0.65 19.07
C ARG A 740 0.55 0.94 17.77
N THR A 741 0.53 0.00 16.83
CA THR A 741 1.23 0.12 15.54
C THR A 741 0.74 1.31 14.73
N VAL A 742 -0.58 1.53 14.68
CA VAL A 742 -1.18 2.71 14.01
C VAL A 742 -0.80 3.99 14.74
N ALA A 743 -0.78 3.99 16.08
CA ALA A 743 -0.33 5.12 16.87
C ALA A 743 1.13 5.49 16.53
N ARG A 744 2.04 4.51 16.46
CA ARG A 744 3.44 4.73 16.07
C ARG A 744 3.60 5.28 14.67
N ARG A 745 2.85 4.75 13.70
CA ARG A 745 2.82 5.28 12.32
C ARG A 745 2.43 6.77 12.29
N ALA A 746 1.51 7.18 13.15
CA ALA A 746 1.06 8.58 13.29
C ALA A 746 1.99 9.45 14.16
N GLY A 747 3.11 8.91 14.66
CA GLY A 747 4.03 9.61 15.56
C GLY A 747 3.52 9.76 16.99
N GLN A 748 2.47 9.03 17.37
CA GLN A 748 1.96 9.00 18.75
C GLN A 748 2.72 7.94 19.56
N VAL A 749 3.51 8.41 20.52
CA VAL A 749 4.40 7.61 21.36
C VAL A 749 4.00 7.72 22.83
N PRO A 750 4.23 6.67 23.65
CA PRO A 750 3.98 6.71 25.08
C PRO A 750 4.99 7.62 25.79
N ALA A 751 4.76 7.90 27.07
CA ALA A 751 5.76 8.56 27.90
C ALA A 751 7.04 7.72 27.99
N SER A 752 8.18 8.41 28.13
CA SER A 752 9.47 7.77 28.43
C SER A 752 9.39 7.01 29.76
N TRP A 753 10.07 5.86 29.80
CA TRP A 753 10.24 5.08 31.02
C TRP A 753 11.64 5.25 31.64
N ASP A 754 12.43 6.18 31.09
CA ASP A 754 13.79 6.52 31.49
C ASP A 754 14.82 5.41 31.19
N ALA A 755 14.71 4.77 30.01
CA ALA A 755 15.65 3.73 29.58
C ALA A 755 17.11 4.20 29.57
N SER A 756 17.34 5.49 29.28
CA SER A 756 18.67 6.11 29.21
C SER A 756 19.42 6.12 30.54
N SER A 757 18.72 6.12 31.67
CA SER A 757 19.35 6.04 33.00
C SER A 757 19.54 4.59 33.48
N ALA A 758 18.85 3.64 32.83
CA ALA A 758 18.82 2.23 33.18
C ALA A 758 19.63 1.31 32.23
N ASN A 759 20.54 1.87 31.43
CA ASN A 759 21.32 1.14 30.43
C ASN A 759 22.71 0.68 30.91
N ALA A 760 23.07 0.96 32.16
CA ALA A 760 24.32 0.52 32.73
C ALA A 760 24.29 -0.98 33.05
N VAL A 761 25.10 -1.76 32.32
CA VAL A 761 25.30 -3.19 32.59
C VAL A 761 26.43 -3.36 33.63
N PRO A 762 26.18 -3.94 34.82
CA PRO A 762 27.23 -4.16 35.82
C PRO A 762 28.34 -5.12 35.33
N LYS A 763 29.58 -4.91 35.80
CA LYS A 763 30.78 -5.67 35.36
C LYS A 763 30.82 -7.13 35.84
N ALA A 764 30.01 -7.52 36.82
CA ALA A 764 29.95 -8.88 37.36
C ALA A 764 28.52 -9.23 37.82
N CYS A 765 28.11 -10.48 37.64
CA CYS A 765 26.79 -10.96 38.01
C CYS A 765 26.67 -11.08 39.54
N ALA A 766 25.69 -10.41 40.14
CA ALA A 766 25.17 -10.75 41.46
C ALA A 766 23.67 -10.94 41.32
N ALA A 767 23.22 -12.20 41.18
CA ALA A 767 21.81 -12.54 41.18
C ALA A 767 21.25 -12.36 42.59
N THR A 768 20.95 -11.12 42.95
CA THR A 768 20.28 -10.79 44.20
C THR A 768 18.79 -10.69 43.90
N SER A 769 17.99 -11.53 44.58
CA SER A 769 16.55 -11.37 44.69
C SER A 769 16.27 -10.80 46.08
N ALA A 770 15.40 -9.79 46.16
CA ALA A 770 15.00 -9.19 47.41
C ALA A 770 13.66 -9.77 47.86
N ASN A 771 13.50 -10.04 49.16
CA ASN A 771 12.21 -10.38 49.73
C ASN A 771 11.44 -9.07 49.99
N ALA A 772 10.61 -8.65 49.03
CA ALA A 772 9.72 -7.52 49.20
C ALA A 772 8.37 -7.95 49.85
N PRO A 773 7.75 -7.10 50.68
CA PRO A 773 6.50 -7.44 51.36
C PRO A 773 5.30 -7.42 50.41
N TYR A 774 4.43 -8.41 50.56
CA TYR A 774 3.14 -8.49 49.85
C TYR A 774 2.01 -7.96 50.74
N ALA A 775 1.06 -7.23 50.17
CA ALA A 775 -0.10 -6.68 50.88
C ALA A 775 -1.36 -6.72 50.02
N THR A 776 -2.49 -7.15 50.59
CA THR A 776 -3.78 -7.15 49.87
C THR A 776 -4.24 -5.72 49.59
N ALA A 777 -4.52 -5.43 48.32
CA ALA A 777 -5.22 -4.19 47.95
C ALA A 777 -6.69 -4.28 48.42
N THR A 778 -7.08 -3.41 49.35
CA THR A 778 -8.42 -3.44 49.99
C THR A 778 -9.36 -2.34 49.53
N ASN A 779 -8.85 -1.26 48.93
CA ASN A 779 -9.65 -0.18 48.38
C ASN A 779 -9.68 -0.24 46.85
N THR A 780 -10.86 -0.47 46.28
CA THR A 780 -11.10 -0.53 44.84
C THR A 780 -12.13 0.52 44.37
N VAL A 781 -12.46 1.49 45.24
CA VAL A 781 -13.47 2.52 44.92
C VAL A 781 -12.76 3.80 44.47
N PHE A 782 -12.85 4.09 43.18
CA PHE A 782 -12.35 5.34 42.61
C PHE A 782 -13.28 6.53 42.96
N PRO A 783 -12.74 7.70 43.33
CA PRO A 783 -13.54 8.91 43.52
C PRO A 783 -14.28 9.33 42.23
N THR A 784 -15.55 9.70 42.38
CA THR A 784 -16.35 10.24 41.26
C THR A 784 -15.80 11.59 40.80
N GLY A 785 -15.78 11.85 39.50
CA GLY A 785 -15.39 13.16 38.96
C GLY A 785 -13.89 13.37 38.81
N GLN A 786 -13.08 12.30 38.83
CA GLN A 786 -11.66 12.34 38.42
C GLN A 786 -11.45 12.59 36.91
N THR A 787 -12.48 13.11 36.24
CA THR A 787 -12.52 13.57 34.85
C THR A 787 -12.69 15.09 34.72
N SER A 788 -12.52 15.89 35.78
CA SER A 788 -12.57 17.35 35.69
C SER A 788 -11.16 17.97 35.68
N GLY A 789 -10.37 17.60 34.68
CA GLY A 789 -9.06 18.17 34.41
C GLY A 789 -8.94 18.57 32.93
N SER A 790 -9.86 19.40 32.44
CA SER A 790 -9.63 20.08 31.17
C SER A 790 -8.54 21.14 31.41
N PRO A 791 -7.36 21.10 30.75
CA PRO A 791 -6.83 22.35 30.25
C PRO A 791 -7.89 22.85 29.27
N ALA A 792 -8.51 23.99 29.57
CA ALA A 792 -9.64 24.53 28.83
C ALA A 792 -9.34 24.57 27.32
N CYS A 793 -9.75 23.53 26.61
CA CYS A 793 -10.10 23.66 25.21
C CYS A 793 -11.52 24.24 25.23
N PRO A 794 -11.79 25.33 24.48
CA PRO A 794 -13.12 25.92 24.47
C PRO A 794 -14.14 24.83 24.13
N THR A 795 -15.14 24.64 25.00
CA THR A 795 -16.27 23.74 24.72
C THR A 795 -16.84 24.13 23.36
N ALA A 796 -16.89 23.17 22.44
CA ALA A 796 -17.40 23.45 21.11
C ALA A 796 -18.84 23.95 21.24
N SER A 797 -19.16 25.11 20.67
CA SER A 797 -20.54 25.61 20.64
C SER A 797 -21.40 24.78 19.67
N SER A 798 -20.76 24.07 18.74
CA SER A 798 -21.36 23.24 17.71
C SER A 798 -20.48 22.01 17.47
N VAL A 799 -21.11 20.84 17.34
CA VAL A 799 -20.47 19.54 17.08
C VAL A 799 -20.99 19.02 15.75
N ALA A 800 -20.11 18.58 14.85
CA ALA A 800 -20.49 17.93 13.61
C ALA A 800 -20.90 16.47 13.89
N VAL A 801 -22.20 16.20 13.86
CA VAL A 801 -22.80 14.87 14.12
C VAL A 801 -22.99 14.15 12.80
N THR A 802 -22.26 13.06 12.59
CA THR A 802 -22.43 12.17 11.44
C THR A 802 -23.48 11.12 11.74
N PHE A 803 -24.59 11.15 11.03
CA PHE A 803 -25.61 10.09 11.03
C PHE A 803 -25.23 9.06 9.98
N ASN A 804 -25.06 7.82 10.39
CA ASN A 804 -24.85 6.66 9.52
C ASN A 804 -26.09 5.77 9.62
N GLU A 805 -26.70 5.45 8.50
CA GLU A 805 -27.90 4.62 8.43
C GLU A 805 -27.68 3.47 7.45
N LEU A 806 -27.95 2.24 7.91
CA LEU A 806 -27.96 1.06 7.04
C LEU A 806 -29.38 0.82 6.55
N GLU A 807 -29.63 1.12 5.27
CA GLU A 807 -30.93 0.89 4.63
C GLU A 807 -30.79 0.50 3.16
N SER A 808 -31.39 -0.63 2.79
CA SER A 808 -31.37 -1.10 1.41
C SER A 808 -32.38 -0.33 0.56
N THR A 809 -31.90 0.28 -0.52
CA THR A 809 -32.70 1.11 -1.41
C THR A 809 -32.66 0.61 -2.86
N THR A 810 -33.73 0.86 -3.59
CA THR A 810 -33.81 0.68 -5.04
C THR A 810 -33.40 1.95 -5.77
N TYR A 811 -33.00 1.82 -7.04
CA TYR A 811 -32.53 2.95 -7.83
C TYR A 811 -33.59 4.05 -7.92
N GLY A 812 -33.25 5.24 -7.43
CA GLY A 812 -34.12 6.42 -7.42
C GLY A 812 -34.72 6.75 -6.03
N GLU A 813 -34.64 5.84 -5.05
CA GLU A 813 -34.93 6.17 -3.66
C GLU A 813 -33.77 6.95 -3.03
N ASN A 814 -34.10 7.90 -2.15
CA ASN A 814 -33.12 8.66 -1.38
C ASN A 814 -33.49 8.62 0.11
N VAL A 815 -32.49 8.45 0.97
CA VAL A 815 -32.64 8.44 2.43
C VAL A 815 -32.39 9.84 3.00
N PHE A 816 -33.20 10.24 3.98
CA PHE A 816 -33.10 11.51 4.66
C PHE A 816 -33.24 11.33 6.18
N VAL A 817 -32.71 12.27 6.95
CA VAL A 817 -32.94 12.39 8.40
C VAL A 817 -33.73 13.66 8.69
N VAL A 818 -34.67 13.56 9.64
CA VAL A 818 -35.46 14.68 10.15
C VAL A 818 -35.64 14.54 11.66
N GLY A 819 -35.71 15.64 12.39
CA GLY A 819 -35.86 15.61 13.84
C GLY A 819 -36.37 16.91 14.44
N SER A 820 -36.51 16.90 15.75
CA SER A 820 -37.09 18.00 16.54
C SER A 820 -36.29 19.31 16.54
N VAL A 821 -35.01 19.29 16.16
CA VAL A 821 -34.15 20.50 16.09
C VAL A 821 -34.21 21.13 14.71
N THR A 822 -34.00 22.45 14.66
CA THR A 822 -34.08 23.24 13.42
C THR A 822 -33.09 22.78 12.34
N GLN A 823 -31.91 22.31 12.76
CA GLN A 823 -30.86 21.79 11.86
C GLN A 823 -31.27 20.47 11.20
N LEU A 824 -32.26 19.77 11.75
CA LEU A 824 -32.86 18.55 11.21
C LEU A 824 -34.31 18.78 10.76
N GLY A 825 -34.70 20.03 10.48
CA GLY A 825 -35.99 20.33 9.86
C GLY A 825 -37.20 20.40 10.80
N SER A 826 -37.03 20.31 12.12
CA SER A 826 -38.14 20.44 13.10
C SER A 826 -39.37 19.57 12.78
N TRP A 827 -39.13 18.31 12.41
CA TRP A 827 -40.14 17.32 11.98
C TRP A 827 -40.88 17.62 10.66
N ASP A 828 -40.46 18.62 9.89
CA ASP A 828 -41.06 18.94 8.59
C ASP A 828 -40.45 18.07 7.46
N PRO A 829 -41.22 17.19 6.81
CA PRO A 829 -40.74 16.34 5.71
C PRO A 829 -40.29 17.10 4.46
N ALA A 830 -40.70 18.36 4.32
CA ALA A 830 -40.22 19.24 3.25
C ALA A 830 -38.81 19.77 3.53
N ASN A 831 -38.39 19.83 4.80
CA ASN A 831 -37.11 20.41 5.26
C ASN A 831 -36.16 19.35 5.84
N THR A 832 -36.15 18.16 5.24
CA THR A 832 -35.32 17.01 5.62
C THR A 832 -33.87 17.17 5.19
N VAL A 833 -32.93 16.57 5.93
CA VAL A 833 -31.50 16.54 5.56
C VAL A 833 -31.20 15.28 4.74
N PRO A 834 -30.71 15.39 3.48
CA PRO A 834 -30.39 14.23 2.65
C PRO A 834 -29.13 13.50 3.12
N LEU A 835 -29.18 12.17 3.13
CA LEU A 835 -28.00 11.32 3.31
C LEU A 835 -27.34 11.03 1.96
N GLN A 836 -26.04 10.76 1.99
CA GLN A 836 -25.21 10.40 0.85
C GLN A 836 -24.93 8.89 0.83
N ALA A 837 -25.03 8.26 -0.34
CA ALA A 837 -24.75 6.84 -0.54
C ALA A 837 -23.27 6.55 -0.90
N ASN A 838 -22.32 7.41 -0.51
CA ASN A 838 -20.91 7.25 -0.89
C ASN A 838 -20.28 5.96 -0.34
N GLY A 839 -20.79 5.45 0.79
CA GLY A 839 -20.38 4.19 1.41
C GLY A 839 -21.29 3.00 1.08
N TYR A 840 -22.27 3.16 0.19
CA TYR A 840 -23.28 2.15 -0.08
C TYR A 840 -22.73 1.01 -0.94
N SER A 841 -23.00 -0.23 -0.53
CA SER A 841 -22.85 -1.43 -1.36
C SER A 841 -24.02 -2.39 -1.11
N SER A 842 -24.25 -3.34 -2.00
CA SER A 842 -25.29 -4.36 -1.81
C SER A 842 -25.09 -5.23 -0.57
N ALA A 843 -23.85 -5.40 -0.11
CA ALA A 843 -23.52 -6.12 1.13
C ALA A 843 -23.54 -5.22 2.38
N TYR A 844 -23.46 -3.90 2.19
CA TYR A 844 -23.38 -2.90 3.26
C TYR A 844 -24.06 -1.60 2.81
N PRO A 845 -25.39 -1.48 2.96
CA PRO A 845 -26.18 -0.42 2.33
C PRO A 845 -26.13 0.89 3.14
N LEU A 846 -24.93 1.45 3.31
CA LEU A 846 -24.67 2.63 4.14
C LEU A 846 -25.04 3.95 3.43
N TRP A 847 -25.86 4.72 4.12
CA TRP A 847 -26.18 6.12 3.86
C TRP A 847 -25.61 6.98 4.99
N SER A 848 -25.04 8.15 4.69
CA SER A 848 -24.52 9.03 5.75
C SER A 848 -24.62 10.53 5.48
N VAL A 849 -24.72 11.32 6.56
CA VAL A 849 -24.63 12.78 6.50
C VAL A 849 -24.05 13.35 7.77
N THR A 850 -23.24 14.39 7.67
CA THR A 850 -22.75 15.15 8.82
C THR A 850 -23.48 16.48 8.96
N VAL A 851 -24.10 16.71 10.12
CA VAL A 851 -24.83 17.93 10.45
C VAL A 851 -24.23 18.60 11.68
N ALA A 852 -23.93 19.90 11.60
CA ALA A 852 -23.48 20.68 12.75
C ALA A 852 -24.63 20.95 13.71
N LEU A 853 -24.60 20.37 14.92
CA LEU A 853 -25.64 20.50 15.95
C LEU A 853 -25.10 21.20 17.21
N PRO A 854 -25.90 22.02 17.92
CA PRO A 854 -25.42 22.72 19.12
C PRO A 854 -25.08 21.75 20.24
N ALA A 855 -23.90 21.91 20.85
CA ALA A 855 -23.40 21.04 21.89
C ALA A 855 -24.34 20.97 23.11
N GLY A 856 -24.54 19.78 23.67
CA GLY A 856 -25.43 19.54 24.81
C GLY A 856 -26.92 19.50 24.49
N THR A 857 -27.30 19.61 23.21
CA THR A 857 -28.72 19.53 22.82
C THR A 857 -29.18 18.08 22.80
N THR A 858 -30.21 17.75 23.57
CA THR A 858 -30.95 16.49 23.43
C THR A 858 -32.11 16.70 22.47
N PHE A 859 -32.24 15.82 21.47
CA PHE A 859 -33.30 15.90 20.48
C PHE A 859 -33.76 14.51 20.05
N GLN A 860 -34.95 14.45 19.47
CA GLN A 860 -35.46 13.26 18.79
C GLN A 860 -35.36 13.40 17.27
N TYR A 861 -35.19 12.29 16.56
CA TYR A 861 -35.10 12.22 15.09
C TYR A 861 -35.63 10.88 14.54
N LYS A 862 -35.86 10.85 13.22
CA LYS A 862 -36.15 9.66 12.42
C LYS A 862 -35.55 9.75 11.02
N TYR A 863 -35.37 8.60 10.39
CA TYR A 863 -35.11 8.47 8.96
C TYR A 863 -36.40 8.37 8.14
N LEU A 864 -36.33 8.87 6.90
CA LEU A 864 -37.38 8.68 5.90
C LEU A 864 -36.77 8.45 4.51
N LYS A 865 -37.49 7.73 3.66
CA LYS A 865 -37.20 7.56 2.23
C LYS A 865 -38.15 8.41 1.41
N LYS A 866 -37.64 9.02 0.34
CA LYS A 866 -38.45 9.64 -0.71
C LYS A 866 -38.37 8.79 -1.97
N GLU A 867 -39.51 8.30 -2.43
CA GLU A 867 -39.65 7.47 -3.62
C GLU A 867 -39.69 8.32 -4.89
N VAL A 868 -39.44 7.70 -6.05
CA VAL A 868 -39.42 8.35 -7.39
C VAL A 868 -40.79 9.00 -7.75
N GLY A 869 -41.88 8.64 -7.07
CA GLY A 869 -43.22 9.23 -7.21
C GLY A 869 -43.59 10.31 -6.17
N GLY A 870 -42.67 10.72 -5.29
CA GLY A 870 -42.91 11.71 -4.23
C GLY A 870 -43.54 11.15 -2.95
N GLY A 871 -43.72 9.83 -2.85
CA GLY A 871 -44.12 9.15 -1.62
C GLY A 871 -43.04 9.26 -0.54
N VAL A 872 -43.46 9.45 0.71
CA VAL A 872 -42.56 9.50 1.88
C VAL A 872 -42.83 8.28 2.76
N VAL A 873 -41.79 7.46 2.96
CA VAL A 873 -41.84 6.28 3.84
C VAL A 873 -40.99 6.57 5.08
N TRP A 874 -41.61 6.53 6.25
CA TRP A 874 -40.92 6.71 7.53
C TRP A 874 -40.44 5.37 8.07
N GLU A 875 -39.33 5.39 8.80
CA GLU A 875 -38.97 4.26 9.66
C GLU A 875 -40.00 4.04 10.78
N SER A 876 -40.08 2.81 11.30
CA SER A 876 -41.07 2.45 12.31
C SER A 876 -40.81 3.14 13.68
N ASP A 877 -41.82 3.15 14.55
CA ASP A 877 -41.70 3.68 15.91
C ASP A 877 -40.82 2.80 16.81
N PRO A 878 -40.18 3.36 17.86
CA PRO A 878 -40.28 4.75 18.34
C PRO A 878 -39.31 5.73 17.66
N ASN A 879 -39.50 7.03 17.86
CA ASN A 879 -38.49 8.05 17.54
C ASN A 879 -37.13 7.71 18.18
N ARG A 880 -36.05 8.01 17.48
CA ARG A 880 -34.68 7.94 18.02
C ARG A 880 -34.42 9.18 18.88
N GLN A 881 -33.54 9.07 19.87
CA GLN A 881 -33.14 10.20 20.72
C GLN A 881 -31.62 10.23 20.82
N PHE A 882 -31.03 11.40 20.57
CA PHE A 882 -29.60 11.63 20.64
C PHE A 882 -29.31 12.88 21.47
N THR A 883 -28.21 12.87 22.22
CA THR A 883 -27.71 14.05 22.95
C THR A 883 -26.35 14.43 22.40
N VAL A 884 -26.25 15.61 21.81
CA VAL A 884 -24.98 16.13 21.28
C VAL A 884 -23.99 16.27 22.43
N PRO A 885 -22.77 15.71 22.33
CA PRO A 885 -21.75 15.84 23.37
C PRO A 885 -21.48 17.30 23.73
N ARG A 886 -21.36 17.59 25.02
CA ARG A 886 -20.94 18.91 25.52
C ARG A 886 -19.51 18.82 26.06
N SER A 887 -18.55 18.68 25.15
CA SER A 887 -17.13 18.51 25.46
C SER A 887 -16.25 19.33 24.51
N CYS A 888 -14.93 19.07 24.50
CA CYS A 888 -14.00 19.60 23.49
C CYS A 888 -14.15 18.92 22.12
N ALA A 889 -14.97 17.87 22.01
CA ALA A 889 -15.20 17.19 20.74
C ALA A 889 -15.92 18.10 19.75
N THR A 890 -15.32 18.33 18.59
CA THR A 890 -15.94 19.08 17.49
C THR A 890 -16.70 18.17 16.53
N THR A 891 -16.61 16.84 16.69
CA THR A 891 -17.30 15.84 15.87
C THR A 891 -17.81 14.67 16.72
N THR A 892 -18.84 13.98 16.26
CA THR A 892 -19.36 12.72 16.83
C THR A 892 -20.13 11.96 15.75
N THR A 893 -20.41 10.68 15.97
CA THR A 893 -21.09 9.82 15.00
C THR A 893 -22.18 9.02 15.70
N GLU A 894 -23.34 8.92 15.06
CA GLU A 894 -24.46 8.07 15.44
C GLU A 894 -24.66 7.02 14.35
N ASN A 895 -24.66 5.73 14.73
CA ASN A 895 -24.80 4.62 13.80
C ASN A 895 -26.14 3.91 14.02
N ASP A 896 -26.95 3.88 12.98
CA ASP A 896 -28.31 3.38 12.98
C ASP A 896 -28.50 2.30 11.90
N VAL A 897 -29.57 1.53 12.07
CA VAL A 897 -30.09 0.56 11.11
C VAL A 897 -31.59 0.79 11.00
N TRP A 898 -32.13 0.75 9.78
CA TRP A 898 -33.54 1.05 9.50
C TRP A 898 -34.50 0.22 10.36
N ARG A 899 -35.52 0.87 10.92
CA ARG A 899 -36.51 0.27 11.83
C ARG A 899 -37.81 -0.12 11.14
#